data_AF-Q891Y8-F1
#
_entry.id   AF-Q891Y8-F1
#
_cell.length_a   1.000
_cell.length_b   1.000
_cell.length_c   1.000
_cell.angle_alpha   90.00
_cell.angle_beta   90.00
_cell.angle_gamma   90.00
#
_symmetry.space_group_name_H-M   'P 1'
#
loop_
_entity.id
_entity.type
_entity.pdbx_description
1 polymer ?
#
loop_
_entity_poly.entity_id
_entity_poly.type
_entity_poly.pdbx_seq_one_letter_code
_entity_poly.pdbx_strand_id
1 'polypeptide(L)'
;MVKAAAGGGGRGMRIVKEEKDLISTFNNAKEEARKAFGIDSLFIEKYLEGPKHIEVQILGDKHGNIVHMYERDCSIQRRHQKVVEFAPALSITEEKRQEICNDALKIARAVGYVNAGTVEFLVDKYGNHYFIEVNPRVQVEHTITEMVTGIDIVQSQILVAQGYSLNSPEINIKSQEDISTRGYAIQCRVTTEDPMNNFAPDTGKIDVYRSGSGFGIRLDGGNGFTGAIISPYYDSLLVKTTAWSRSFKDASRKARRSIRELKVSGVKTNVGFLINVLNHPTFLKGECTTNFINDNPELFDINAKADKELRLLKYIGEKVVNETHGDKPNFDVPVVPKIYSSKEKYGTKQILDKEGANGLVDWIKNQEKLLITDTTMRDAHQSLMATRLRSKDMIKIAGAQSNLASDLFSMEMWGGATFDVSYRFLKEDPWKRLQELRKRIPNILFQMLVRGANGVGYKNYPDNVIREFIKKAAQNGIDVFRIFDSLNWVKGIEVAMDEVLNSGKVAEACICYTGDILDETRDKYTLQYYVDTAKEMEKMGAHILGIKDMSALLKPYAASKLIKALKNEISIPIHLHTHDTTGNGVATILMAAEAGVDIVDTAFSSMSGLTSQPAMNAVVAALKNTDRDSKLDLDNLQQISDYWTAVRPVYAQFESDLKSGTTEIYKYEIPGGQYSNLKPQVESFGLGHKFNEIKEMYKEVNDMLGDIVKVTPSSKMVGDLAIFMVKNNLSPENVLEKGESMAFPDSVVSYFKGMMGQPKGGFPKDIQRIVLKEDEAINVRPGELLEPVDFHDMKKYLEEKYKKQFTDEEVISYALYPDVFEDYLKYIQEYGNLANMGSDVFFHGLREGETSEIEIEEGKTLIVKLLEIGKLHNGKRSLVFEVNGNRREIQILDKANNLKNLQEEDHIAMADKEDKSQIGASIPGNISKILIKEGDTVNKGDRIAVIEAMKMETNIVSTVTGKVKKIFVKENEQVKVGQLIIKIEE
;
A
#
# COMPACT_ATOMS: atom_id res chain seq x y z
N MET A 1 -39.45 -31.44 -18.26
CA MET A 1 -38.25 -31.70 -17.43
C MET A 1 -37.97 -33.19 -17.50
N VAL A 2 -36.76 -33.59 -17.89
CA VAL A 2 -36.29 -34.99 -17.83
C VAL A 2 -35.65 -35.21 -16.46
N LYS A 3 -36.01 -36.28 -15.75
CA LYS A 3 -35.49 -36.61 -14.41
C LYS A 3 -35.09 -38.08 -14.31
N ALA A 4 -34.02 -38.36 -13.57
CA ALA A 4 -33.62 -39.70 -13.19
C ALA A 4 -34.51 -40.25 -12.07
N ALA A 5 -34.90 -41.53 -12.16
CA ALA A 5 -35.76 -42.19 -11.18
C ALA A 5 -35.10 -42.32 -9.79
N ALA A 6 -33.78 -42.51 -9.77
CA ALA A 6 -32.96 -42.57 -8.55
C ALA A 6 -32.22 -41.25 -8.26
N GLY A 7 -32.60 -40.16 -8.94
CA GLY A 7 -31.93 -38.87 -8.81
C GLY A 7 -32.15 -38.22 -7.45
N GLY A 8 -31.09 -37.68 -6.86
CA GLY A 8 -31.14 -36.90 -5.61
C GLY A 8 -30.14 -35.74 -5.64
N GLY A 9 -30.45 -34.64 -4.96
CA GLY A 9 -29.55 -33.47 -4.83
C GLY A 9 -29.33 -32.68 -6.12
N GLY A 10 -30.28 -32.71 -7.06
CA GLY A 10 -30.26 -31.94 -8.31
C GLY A 10 -29.46 -32.57 -9.47
N ARG A 11 -28.86 -33.76 -9.28
CA ARG A 11 -28.15 -34.50 -10.33
C ARG A 11 -29.10 -35.38 -11.14
N GLY A 12 -28.88 -35.48 -12.45
CA GLY A 12 -29.75 -36.25 -13.37
C GLY A 12 -31.08 -35.57 -13.73
N MET A 13 -31.16 -34.24 -13.63
CA MET A 13 -32.34 -33.44 -14.04
C MET A 13 -31.98 -32.45 -15.14
N ARG A 14 -32.81 -32.32 -16.19
CA ARG A 14 -32.59 -31.39 -17.32
C ARG A 14 -33.87 -30.81 -17.89
N ILE A 15 -33.85 -29.50 -18.15
CA ILE A 15 -34.95 -28.77 -18.78
C ILE A 15 -34.88 -29.00 -20.30
N VAL A 16 -36.01 -29.33 -20.89
CA VAL A 16 -36.20 -29.40 -22.35
C VAL A 16 -37.30 -28.40 -22.69
N LYS A 17 -36.98 -27.39 -23.48
CA LYS A 17 -37.93 -26.32 -23.88
C LYS A 17 -38.55 -26.59 -25.26
N GLU A 18 -37.76 -27.15 -26.18
CA GLU A 18 -38.17 -27.46 -27.54
C GLU A 18 -37.94 -28.94 -27.85
N GLU A 19 -38.74 -29.52 -28.75
CA GLU A 19 -38.67 -30.94 -29.13
C GLU A 19 -37.29 -31.36 -29.64
N LYS A 20 -36.61 -30.48 -30.39
CA LYS A 20 -35.27 -30.72 -30.95
C LYS A 20 -34.20 -31.02 -29.89
N ASP A 21 -34.38 -30.52 -28.67
CA ASP A 21 -33.42 -30.67 -27.58
C ASP A 21 -33.68 -31.93 -26.74
N LEU A 22 -34.81 -32.63 -26.96
CA LEU A 22 -35.23 -33.74 -26.13
C LEU A 22 -34.27 -34.93 -26.20
N ILE A 23 -33.90 -35.36 -27.42
CA ILE A 23 -33.10 -36.58 -27.62
C ILE A 23 -31.70 -36.43 -27.04
N SER A 24 -31.03 -35.31 -27.32
CA SER A 24 -29.69 -35.04 -26.80
C SER A 24 -29.70 -34.94 -25.27
N THR A 25 -30.68 -34.22 -24.72
CA THR A 25 -30.84 -34.04 -23.27
C THR A 25 -31.16 -35.35 -22.55
N PHE A 26 -32.01 -36.19 -23.15
CA PHE A 26 -32.36 -37.51 -22.61
C PHE A 26 -31.13 -38.41 -22.54
N ASN A 27 -30.34 -38.49 -23.62
CA ASN A 27 -29.13 -39.31 -23.65
C ASN A 27 -28.10 -38.83 -22.60
N ASN A 28 -27.91 -37.52 -22.47
CA ASN A 28 -27.02 -36.94 -21.47
C ASN A 28 -27.49 -37.26 -20.04
N ALA A 29 -28.79 -37.08 -19.75
CA ALA A 29 -29.36 -37.40 -18.43
C ALA A 29 -29.25 -38.90 -18.12
N LYS A 30 -29.38 -39.77 -19.14
CA LYS A 30 -29.29 -41.22 -19.01
C LYS A 30 -27.87 -41.66 -18.64
N GLU A 31 -26.87 -41.11 -19.32
CA GLU A 31 -25.46 -41.37 -18.99
C GLU A 31 -25.08 -40.87 -17.60
N GLU A 32 -25.53 -39.68 -17.23
CA GLU A 32 -25.29 -39.10 -15.90
C GLU A 32 -25.93 -39.96 -14.81
N ALA A 33 -27.18 -40.40 -15.01
CA ALA A 33 -27.88 -41.27 -14.06
C ALA A 33 -27.16 -42.60 -13.87
N ARG A 34 -26.72 -43.24 -14.97
CA ARG A 34 -25.92 -44.48 -14.93
C ARG A 34 -24.61 -44.28 -14.15
N LYS A 35 -23.88 -43.19 -14.42
CA LYS A 35 -22.58 -42.90 -13.77
C LYS A 35 -22.73 -42.56 -12.29
N ALA A 36 -23.75 -41.80 -11.92
CA ALA A 36 -23.92 -41.29 -10.56
C ALA A 36 -24.67 -42.26 -9.63
N PHE A 37 -25.65 -43.01 -10.15
CA PHE A 37 -26.58 -43.81 -9.34
C PHE A 37 -26.63 -45.29 -9.74
N GLY A 38 -25.93 -45.70 -10.80
CA GLY A 38 -25.94 -47.08 -11.31
C GLY A 38 -27.25 -47.49 -12.00
N ILE A 39 -28.26 -46.63 -12.04
CA ILE A 39 -29.59 -46.86 -12.63
C ILE A 39 -29.84 -45.79 -13.70
N ASP A 40 -30.21 -46.20 -14.91
CA ASP A 40 -30.39 -45.32 -16.07
C ASP A 40 -31.88 -45.03 -16.40
N SER A 41 -32.80 -45.39 -15.50
CA SER A 41 -34.23 -45.13 -15.63
C SER A 41 -34.53 -43.63 -15.52
N LEU A 42 -35.23 -43.10 -16.52
CA LEU A 42 -35.65 -41.70 -16.60
C LEU A 42 -37.17 -41.59 -16.76
N PHE A 43 -37.72 -40.46 -16.33
CA PHE A 43 -39.11 -40.07 -16.59
C PHE A 43 -39.20 -38.59 -16.96
N ILE A 44 -40.37 -38.16 -17.46
CA ILE A 44 -40.62 -36.78 -17.89
C ILE A 44 -41.75 -36.19 -17.04
N GLU A 45 -41.53 -34.99 -16.54
CA GLU A 45 -42.55 -34.17 -15.86
C GLU A 45 -42.78 -32.86 -16.62
N LYS A 46 -43.97 -32.30 -16.46
CA LYS A 46 -44.25 -30.92 -16.87
C LYS A 46 -43.30 -29.99 -16.11
N TYR A 47 -42.58 -29.14 -16.85
CA TYR A 47 -41.75 -28.12 -16.22
C TYR A 47 -42.63 -26.97 -15.72
N LEU A 48 -42.50 -26.61 -14.45
CA LEU A 48 -43.12 -25.41 -13.89
C LEU A 48 -42.11 -24.27 -13.97
N GLU A 49 -42.53 -23.11 -14.50
CA GLU A 49 -41.68 -21.93 -14.60
C GLU A 49 -41.71 -21.14 -13.29
N GLY A 50 -40.53 -20.94 -12.69
CA GLY A 50 -40.37 -20.20 -11.45
C GLY A 50 -41.26 -20.68 -10.29
N PRO A 51 -41.39 -21.99 -10.02
CA PRO A 51 -42.18 -22.46 -8.90
C PRO A 51 -41.55 -22.04 -7.57
N LYS A 52 -42.33 -22.14 -6.52
CA LYS A 52 -41.84 -22.17 -5.14
C LYS A 52 -41.69 -23.60 -4.70
N HIS A 53 -40.64 -23.86 -3.93
CA HIS A 53 -40.38 -25.17 -3.36
C HIS A 53 -40.84 -25.15 -1.91
N ILE A 54 -41.98 -25.77 -1.63
CA ILE A 54 -42.59 -25.84 -0.30
C ILE A 54 -42.56 -27.28 0.16
N GLU A 55 -42.11 -27.52 1.39
CA GLU A 55 -42.01 -28.86 1.93
C GLU A 55 -42.59 -28.96 3.33
N VAL A 56 -43.20 -30.10 3.66
CA VAL A 56 -43.90 -30.33 4.93
C VAL A 56 -43.15 -31.34 5.76
N GLN A 57 -42.81 -30.97 6.98
CA GLN A 57 -42.23 -31.88 7.96
C GLN A 57 -43.32 -32.81 8.50
N ILE A 58 -43.09 -34.12 8.45
CA ILE A 58 -43.96 -35.12 9.08
C ILE A 58 -43.22 -35.94 10.14
N LEU A 59 -43.97 -36.46 11.10
CA LEU A 59 -43.49 -37.42 12.10
C LEU A 59 -44.59 -38.45 12.34
N GLY A 60 -44.26 -39.73 12.14
CA GLY A 60 -45.15 -40.86 12.43
C GLY A 60 -44.57 -41.83 13.45
N ASP A 61 -45.41 -42.47 14.26
CA ASP A 61 -44.97 -43.53 15.18
C ASP A 61 -45.41 -44.93 14.72
N LYS A 62 -45.02 -45.96 15.48
CA LYS A 62 -45.38 -47.37 15.22
C LYS A 62 -46.84 -47.70 15.62
N HIS A 63 -47.56 -46.75 16.19
CA HIS A 63 -48.92 -46.90 16.72
C HIS A 63 -49.98 -46.25 15.82
N GLY A 64 -49.57 -45.76 14.65
CA GLY A 64 -50.45 -45.15 13.64
C GLY A 64 -50.71 -43.66 13.83
N ASN A 65 -50.05 -43.01 14.81
CA ASN A 65 -50.15 -41.56 14.97
C ASN A 65 -49.21 -40.88 13.96
N ILE A 66 -49.73 -39.91 13.20
CA ILE A 66 -48.95 -39.13 12.23
C ILE A 66 -49.37 -37.66 12.34
N VAL A 67 -48.39 -36.78 12.52
CA VAL A 67 -48.55 -35.32 12.61
C VAL A 67 -47.64 -34.61 11.60
N HIS A 68 -48.01 -33.39 11.23
CA HIS A 68 -47.12 -32.46 10.50
C HIS A 68 -46.59 -31.38 11.45
N MET A 69 -45.37 -30.91 11.19
CA MET A 69 -44.72 -29.82 11.90
C MET A 69 -44.58 -28.60 10.99
N TYR A 70 -45.69 -28.27 10.32
CA TYR A 70 -45.80 -27.20 9.34
C TYR A 70 -44.82 -27.34 8.15
N GLU A 71 -44.77 -26.28 7.33
CA GLU A 71 -44.00 -26.19 6.11
C GLU A 71 -42.73 -25.34 6.23
N ARG A 72 -41.82 -25.56 5.26
CA ARG A 72 -40.63 -24.73 5.01
C ARG A 72 -40.67 -24.24 3.57
N ASP A 73 -40.19 -23.01 3.35
CA ASP A 73 -39.91 -22.49 2.01
C ASP A 73 -38.42 -22.68 1.72
N CYS A 74 -38.15 -23.50 0.70
CA CYS A 74 -36.81 -23.87 0.25
C CYS A 74 -36.56 -23.39 -1.19
N SER A 75 -37.26 -22.32 -1.62
CA SER A 75 -37.21 -21.80 -2.98
C SER A 75 -35.88 -21.15 -3.34
N ILE A 76 -35.05 -20.73 -2.38
CA ILE A 76 -33.76 -20.10 -2.67
C ILE A 76 -32.74 -21.18 -3.01
N GLN A 77 -32.59 -21.43 -4.32
CA GLN A 77 -31.79 -22.54 -4.84
C GLN A 77 -30.82 -22.08 -5.92
N ARG A 78 -29.68 -22.77 -6.01
CA ARG A 78 -28.73 -22.66 -7.12
C ARG A 78 -28.54 -24.03 -7.75
N ARG A 79 -28.78 -24.17 -9.07
CA ARG A 79 -28.70 -25.46 -9.80
C ARG A 79 -29.47 -26.59 -9.07
N HIS A 80 -30.67 -26.28 -8.58
CA HIS A 80 -31.53 -27.20 -7.81
C HIS A 80 -30.97 -27.64 -6.43
N GLN A 81 -29.98 -26.94 -5.89
CA GLN A 81 -29.48 -27.13 -4.52
C GLN A 81 -29.96 -26.00 -3.62
N LYS A 82 -30.50 -26.35 -2.45
CA LYS A 82 -31.01 -25.40 -1.44
C LYS A 82 -29.86 -24.62 -0.79
N VAL A 83 -30.02 -23.30 -0.72
CA VAL A 83 -29.00 -22.37 -0.18
C VAL A 83 -29.47 -21.70 1.10
N VAL A 84 -30.71 -21.19 1.09
CA VAL A 84 -31.37 -20.53 2.22
C VAL A 84 -32.77 -21.12 2.34
N GLU A 85 -33.13 -21.49 3.57
CA GLU A 85 -34.44 -22.04 3.89
C GLU A 85 -35.06 -21.23 5.02
N PHE A 86 -36.39 -21.11 5.05
CA PHE A 86 -37.08 -20.46 6.17
C PHE A 86 -38.44 -21.08 6.49
N ALA A 87 -38.86 -20.92 7.75
CA ALA A 87 -40.11 -21.42 8.28
C ALA A 87 -40.82 -20.35 9.14
N PRO A 88 -42.17 -20.30 9.14
CA PRO A 88 -43.05 -20.87 8.12
C PRO A 88 -42.92 -20.13 6.78
N ALA A 89 -43.55 -20.64 5.71
CA ALA A 89 -43.51 -20.02 4.39
C ALA A 89 -44.32 -18.71 4.37
N LEU A 90 -43.74 -17.64 3.83
CA LEU A 90 -44.40 -16.33 3.67
C LEU A 90 -45.29 -16.26 2.43
N SER A 91 -44.99 -17.11 1.46
CA SER A 91 -45.51 -17.01 0.11
C SER A 91 -46.85 -17.70 -0.13
N ILE A 92 -47.36 -18.38 0.88
CA ILE A 92 -48.62 -19.11 0.80
C ILE A 92 -49.58 -18.58 1.84
N THR A 93 -50.87 -18.57 1.50
CA THR A 93 -51.94 -18.22 2.43
C THR A 93 -52.10 -19.32 3.48
N GLU A 94 -52.76 -19.00 4.60
CA GLU A 94 -53.07 -20.01 5.63
C GLU A 94 -53.91 -21.16 5.06
N GLU A 95 -54.89 -20.85 4.20
CA GLU A 95 -55.70 -21.87 3.50
C GLU A 95 -54.82 -22.82 2.68
N LYS A 96 -53.92 -22.28 1.86
CA LYS A 96 -53.00 -23.08 1.05
C LYS A 96 -52.03 -23.89 1.90
N ARG A 97 -51.55 -23.33 3.02
CA ARG A 97 -50.72 -24.05 4.00
C ARG A 97 -51.46 -25.27 4.55
N GLN A 98 -52.71 -25.11 4.95
CA GLN A 98 -53.53 -26.21 5.46
C GLN A 98 -53.76 -27.28 4.40
N GLU A 99 -54.05 -26.91 3.15
CA GLU A 99 -54.17 -27.86 2.04
C GLU A 99 -52.89 -28.69 1.84
N ILE A 100 -51.73 -28.03 1.75
CA ILE A 100 -50.43 -28.70 1.53
C ILE A 100 -50.08 -29.62 2.71
N CYS A 101 -50.32 -29.16 3.95
CA CYS A 101 -50.07 -29.97 5.14
C CYS A 101 -51.00 -31.20 5.22
N ASN A 102 -52.28 -31.03 4.87
CA ASN A 102 -53.25 -32.13 4.84
C ASN A 102 -52.92 -33.15 3.75
N ASP A 103 -52.48 -32.70 2.57
CA ASP A 103 -52.04 -33.61 1.51
C ASP A 103 -50.77 -34.36 1.90
N ALA A 104 -49.83 -33.72 2.60
CA ALA A 104 -48.66 -34.39 3.17
C ALA A 104 -49.06 -35.49 4.17
N LEU A 105 -50.01 -35.20 5.07
CA LEU A 105 -50.55 -36.19 6.01
C LEU A 105 -51.29 -37.32 5.28
N LYS A 106 -52.04 -37.01 4.22
CA LYS A 106 -52.74 -38.00 3.40
C LYS A 106 -51.76 -38.97 2.76
N ILE A 107 -50.67 -38.47 2.19
CA ILE A 107 -49.58 -39.28 1.62
C ILE A 107 -48.95 -40.14 2.71
N ALA A 108 -48.59 -39.56 3.86
CA ALA A 108 -47.96 -40.27 4.96
C ALA A 108 -48.85 -41.39 5.53
N ARG A 109 -50.16 -41.12 5.72
CA ARG A 109 -51.13 -42.12 6.21
C ARG A 109 -51.35 -43.25 5.23
N ALA A 110 -51.38 -42.96 3.92
CA ALA A 110 -51.60 -43.97 2.88
C ALA A 110 -50.52 -45.07 2.89
N VAL A 111 -49.31 -44.76 3.35
CA VAL A 111 -48.18 -45.70 3.42
C VAL A 111 -47.85 -46.13 4.85
N GLY A 112 -48.62 -45.69 5.85
CA GLY A 112 -48.31 -45.96 7.26
C GLY A 112 -46.92 -45.46 7.66
N TYR A 113 -46.57 -44.22 7.29
CA TYR A 113 -45.24 -43.65 7.46
C TYR A 113 -44.79 -43.65 8.93
N VAL A 114 -43.55 -44.07 9.20
CA VAL A 114 -42.94 -44.12 10.54
C VAL A 114 -41.65 -43.31 10.55
N ASN A 115 -41.35 -42.69 11.70
CA ASN A 115 -40.24 -41.78 11.94
C ASN A 115 -40.42 -40.40 11.28
N ALA A 116 -39.37 -39.57 11.24
CA ALA A 116 -39.43 -38.26 10.60
C ALA A 116 -39.16 -38.37 9.09
N GLY A 117 -39.94 -37.60 8.33
CA GLY A 117 -39.76 -37.45 6.89
C GLY A 117 -40.23 -36.09 6.42
N THR A 118 -39.99 -35.80 5.15
CA THR A 118 -40.47 -34.57 4.52
C THR A 118 -41.20 -34.89 3.24
N VAL A 119 -42.36 -34.28 3.03
CA VAL A 119 -43.09 -34.33 1.76
C VAL A 119 -42.86 -33.01 1.02
N GLU A 120 -42.28 -33.07 -0.18
CA GLU A 120 -41.93 -31.88 -0.97
C GLU A 120 -42.96 -31.61 -2.06
N PHE A 121 -43.26 -30.33 -2.27
CA PHE A 121 -44.20 -29.81 -3.26
C PHE A 121 -43.59 -28.65 -4.06
N LEU A 122 -44.00 -28.53 -5.31
CA LEU A 122 -43.83 -27.31 -6.10
C LEU A 122 -45.15 -26.54 -6.11
N VAL A 123 -45.10 -25.25 -5.76
CA VAL A 123 -46.24 -24.33 -5.87
C VAL A 123 -46.02 -23.43 -7.08
N ASP A 124 -46.94 -23.45 -8.04
CA ASP A 124 -46.83 -22.62 -9.24
C ASP A 124 -47.26 -21.17 -9.01
N LYS A 125 -47.09 -20.33 -10.03
CA LYS A 125 -47.48 -18.90 -10.00
C LYS A 125 -48.99 -18.65 -9.84
N TYR A 126 -49.82 -19.67 -10.01
CA TYR A 126 -51.28 -19.59 -9.86
C TYR A 126 -51.73 -20.11 -8.48
N GLY A 127 -50.80 -20.59 -7.65
CA GLY A 127 -51.08 -21.12 -6.31
C GLY A 127 -51.44 -22.61 -6.28
N ASN A 128 -51.30 -23.35 -7.39
CA ASN A 128 -51.49 -24.80 -7.40
C ASN A 128 -50.25 -25.50 -6.86
N HIS A 129 -50.42 -26.51 -6.00
CA HIS A 129 -49.32 -27.32 -5.48
C HIS A 129 -49.28 -28.71 -6.11
N TYR A 130 -48.07 -29.19 -6.34
CA TYR A 130 -47.79 -30.47 -6.99
C TYR A 130 -46.79 -31.25 -6.16
N PHE A 131 -47.14 -32.46 -5.73
CA PHE A 131 -46.22 -33.37 -5.06
C PHE A 131 -45.04 -33.70 -5.98
N ILE A 132 -43.82 -33.72 -5.43
CA ILE A 132 -42.62 -34.09 -6.19
C ILE A 132 -41.85 -35.27 -5.60
N GLU A 133 -41.65 -35.31 -4.29
CA GLU A 133 -40.90 -36.38 -3.63
C GLU A 133 -41.23 -36.47 -2.14
N VAL A 134 -40.91 -37.63 -1.54
CA VAL A 134 -40.78 -37.78 -0.10
C VAL A 134 -39.31 -38.00 0.20
N ASN A 135 -38.75 -37.25 1.13
CA ASN A 135 -37.46 -37.53 1.74
C ASN A 135 -37.69 -38.37 3.00
N PRO A 136 -37.45 -39.69 2.98
CA PRO A 136 -37.81 -40.56 4.09
C PRO A 136 -36.74 -40.54 5.20
N ARG A 137 -36.31 -39.34 5.59
CA ARG A 137 -35.23 -39.07 6.54
C ARG A 137 -35.32 -37.64 7.05
N VAL A 138 -34.52 -37.32 8.07
CA VAL A 138 -34.26 -35.93 8.46
C VAL A 138 -33.57 -35.16 7.34
N GLN A 139 -33.88 -33.87 7.22
CA GLN A 139 -33.26 -32.95 6.27
C GLN A 139 -32.33 -31.96 6.98
N VAL A 140 -31.44 -31.33 6.20
CA VAL A 140 -30.43 -30.40 6.73
C VAL A 140 -31.09 -29.20 7.42
N GLU A 141 -32.22 -28.77 6.87
CA GLU A 141 -33.11 -27.67 7.25
C GLU A 141 -34.17 -28.03 8.31
N HIS A 142 -34.10 -29.18 8.97
CA HIS A 142 -34.99 -29.47 10.11
C HIS A 142 -34.90 -28.41 11.22
N THR A 143 -33.72 -27.78 11.38
CA THR A 143 -33.43 -26.82 12.45
C THR A 143 -34.41 -25.63 12.46
N ILE A 144 -34.87 -25.15 11.31
CA ILE A 144 -35.83 -24.02 11.25
C ILE A 144 -37.22 -24.44 11.72
N THR A 145 -37.62 -25.69 11.49
CA THR A 145 -38.88 -26.25 12.04
C THR A 145 -38.79 -26.39 13.55
N GLU A 146 -37.67 -26.90 14.09
CA GLU A 146 -37.48 -26.99 15.54
C GLU A 146 -37.53 -25.62 16.20
N MET A 147 -36.89 -24.62 15.59
CA MET A 147 -36.87 -23.25 16.13
C MET A 147 -38.24 -22.58 16.17
N VAL A 148 -39.14 -22.89 15.24
CA VAL A 148 -40.50 -22.31 15.25
C VAL A 148 -41.52 -23.14 16.01
N THR A 149 -41.33 -24.45 16.16
CA THR A 149 -42.28 -25.33 16.87
C THR A 149 -41.89 -25.61 18.31
N GLY A 150 -40.60 -25.51 18.65
CA GLY A 150 -40.06 -25.93 19.94
C GLY A 150 -39.94 -27.46 20.10
N ILE A 151 -40.15 -28.22 19.03
CA ILE A 151 -40.06 -29.69 19.03
C ILE A 151 -38.68 -30.11 18.54
N ASP A 152 -37.98 -30.95 19.31
CA ASP A 152 -36.73 -31.58 18.89
C ASP A 152 -37.06 -32.81 18.01
N ILE A 153 -36.80 -32.66 16.71
CA ILE A 153 -37.12 -33.67 15.70
C ILE A 153 -36.20 -34.86 15.87
N VAL A 154 -34.89 -34.64 16.08
CA VAL A 154 -33.90 -35.72 16.15
C VAL A 154 -34.13 -36.59 17.39
N GLN A 155 -34.42 -35.97 18.54
CA GLN A 155 -34.80 -36.69 19.75
C GLN A 155 -36.08 -37.50 19.51
N SER A 156 -37.10 -36.90 18.89
CA SER A 156 -38.36 -37.57 18.57
C SER A 156 -38.15 -38.78 17.65
N GLN A 157 -37.25 -38.68 16.66
CA GLN A 157 -36.89 -39.81 15.79
C GLN A 157 -36.33 -41.00 16.58
N ILE A 158 -35.48 -40.73 17.58
CA ILE A 158 -34.87 -41.76 18.43
C ILE A 158 -35.94 -42.41 19.32
N LEU A 159 -36.80 -41.61 19.96
CA LEU A 159 -37.88 -42.11 20.82
C LEU A 159 -38.90 -42.94 20.03
N VAL A 160 -39.30 -42.50 18.83
CA VAL A 160 -40.14 -43.30 17.93
C VAL A 160 -39.46 -44.62 17.56
N ALA A 161 -38.16 -44.60 17.25
CA ALA A 161 -37.41 -45.81 16.92
C ALA A 161 -37.39 -46.81 18.10
N GLN A 162 -37.29 -46.31 19.34
CA GLN A 162 -37.41 -47.08 20.58
C GLN A 162 -38.82 -47.65 20.83
N GLY A 163 -39.83 -47.19 20.08
CA GLY A 163 -41.20 -47.70 20.15
C GLY A 163 -42.17 -46.84 20.96
N TYR A 164 -41.76 -45.67 21.44
CA TYR A 164 -42.67 -44.72 22.07
C TYR A 164 -43.71 -44.21 21.07
N SER A 165 -44.95 -44.05 21.53
CA SER A 165 -46.00 -43.36 20.79
C SER A 165 -45.80 -41.84 20.88
N LEU A 166 -46.31 -41.08 19.91
CA LEU A 166 -46.20 -39.62 19.90
C LEU A 166 -46.83 -38.98 21.14
N ASN A 167 -47.95 -39.55 21.63
CA ASN A 167 -48.68 -39.08 22.80
C ASN A 167 -48.08 -39.57 24.15
N SER A 168 -46.95 -40.27 24.13
CA SER A 168 -46.23 -40.66 25.35
C SER A 168 -45.72 -39.44 26.12
N PRO A 169 -45.50 -39.53 27.44
CA PRO A 169 -44.88 -38.44 28.21
C PRO A 169 -43.49 -38.04 27.69
N GLU A 170 -42.76 -38.95 27.07
CA GLU A 170 -41.41 -38.74 26.55
C GLU A 170 -41.38 -37.90 25.25
N ILE A 171 -42.34 -38.10 24.34
CA ILE A 171 -42.46 -37.32 23.09
C ILE A 171 -43.42 -36.12 23.24
N ASN A 172 -44.50 -36.30 24.00
CA ASN A 172 -45.47 -35.30 24.41
C ASN A 172 -46.14 -34.53 23.23
N ILE A 173 -46.53 -35.25 22.19
CA ILE A 173 -47.36 -34.74 21.07
C ILE A 173 -48.66 -35.54 21.06
N LYS A 174 -49.71 -35.03 21.71
CA LYS A 174 -50.99 -35.76 21.89
C LYS A 174 -51.84 -35.71 20.64
N SER A 175 -51.80 -34.61 19.90
CA SER A 175 -52.52 -34.42 18.65
C SER A 175 -51.84 -33.36 17.76
N GLN A 176 -52.38 -33.15 16.56
CA GLN A 176 -51.95 -32.06 15.66
C GLN A 176 -52.13 -30.67 16.30
N GLU A 177 -53.07 -30.51 17.24
CA GLU A 177 -53.41 -29.24 17.89
C GLU A 177 -52.34 -28.79 18.89
N ASP A 178 -51.47 -29.70 19.37
CA ASP A 178 -50.35 -29.37 20.25
C ASP A 178 -49.20 -28.65 19.50
N ILE A 179 -49.23 -28.69 18.17
CA ILE A 179 -48.16 -28.16 17.32
C ILE A 179 -48.60 -26.79 16.79
N SER A 180 -47.82 -25.76 17.12
CA SER A 180 -48.00 -24.40 16.60
C SER A 180 -46.66 -23.79 16.20
N THR A 181 -46.67 -22.79 15.33
CA THR A 181 -45.47 -22.03 14.99
C THR A 181 -45.40 -20.74 15.81
N ARG A 182 -44.20 -20.40 16.29
CA ARG A 182 -43.91 -19.15 16.98
C ARG A 182 -42.80 -18.39 16.26
N GLY A 183 -43.17 -17.29 15.61
CA GLY A 183 -42.22 -16.44 14.90
C GLY A 183 -41.73 -17.08 13.59
N TYR A 184 -40.51 -16.73 13.21
CA TYR A 184 -39.88 -17.14 11.96
C TYR A 184 -38.44 -17.56 12.20
N ALA A 185 -37.99 -18.58 11.48
CA ALA A 185 -36.61 -19.02 11.47
C ALA A 185 -36.05 -19.05 10.03
N ILE A 186 -34.78 -18.67 9.88
CA ILE A 186 -34.05 -18.67 8.60
C ILE A 186 -32.74 -19.42 8.82
N GLN A 187 -32.45 -20.40 7.97
CA GLN A 187 -31.18 -21.11 7.94
C GLN A 187 -30.34 -20.64 6.75
N CYS A 188 -29.05 -20.46 6.98
CA CYS A 188 -28.06 -20.25 5.93
C CYS A 188 -26.90 -21.22 6.11
N ARG A 189 -26.44 -21.82 5.00
CA ARG A 189 -25.27 -22.70 4.98
C ARG A 189 -24.04 -21.91 4.59
N VAL A 190 -23.11 -21.76 5.52
CA VAL A 190 -21.82 -21.15 5.21
C VAL A 190 -20.89 -22.24 4.70
N THR A 191 -20.39 -22.06 3.48
CA THR A 191 -19.55 -23.04 2.77
C THR A 191 -18.22 -22.43 2.35
N THR A 192 -17.27 -23.27 1.93
CA THR A 192 -16.01 -22.82 1.29
C THR A 192 -16.15 -22.52 -0.20
N GLU A 193 -17.36 -22.51 -0.75
CA GLU A 193 -17.58 -22.19 -2.15
C GLU A 193 -17.29 -20.70 -2.41
N ASP A 194 -16.39 -20.43 -3.36
CA ASP A 194 -16.05 -19.06 -3.77
C ASP A 194 -17.06 -18.56 -4.82
N PRO A 195 -17.94 -17.58 -4.50
CA PRO A 195 -18.92 -17.09 -5.45
C PRO A 195 -18.29 -16.41 -6.67
N MET A 196 -17.08 -15.85 -6.53
CA MET A 196 -16.34 -15.23 -7.63
C MET A 196 -15.69 -16.26 -8.57
N ASN A 197 -15.54 -17.50 -8.11
CA ASN A 197 -14.98 -18.61 -8.87
C ASN A 197 -16.05 -19.69 -9.14
N ASN A 198 -17.24 -19.27 -9.57
CA ASN A 198 -18.36 -20.15 -9.92
C ASN A 198 -18.75 -21.16 -8.81
N PHE A 199 -18.53 -20.80 -7.54
CA PHE A 199 -18.79 -21.62 -6.35
C PHE A 199 -17.94 -22.89 -6.32
N ALA A 200 -16.74 -22.86 -6.90
CA ALA A 200 -15.77 -23.91 -6.66
C ALA A 200 -15.44 -23.96 -5.15
N PRO A 201 -15.49 -25.15 -4.52
CA PRO A 201 -15.15 -25.29 -3.11
C PRO A 201 -13.65 -25.06 -2.92
N ASP A 202 -13.31 -24.07 -2.10
CA ASP A 202 -11.94 -23.81 -1.70
C ASP A 202 -11.48 -24.85 -0.66
N THR A 203 -10.17 -25.15 -0.66
CA THR A 203 -9.54 -26.17 0.18
C THR A 203 -8.30 -25.60 0.84
N GLY A 204 -8.00 -26.07 2.05
CA GLY A 204 -6.84 -25.57 2.79
C GLY A 204 -7.08 -25.54 4.28
N LYS A 205 -6.13 -24.93 5.01
CA LYS A 205 -6.21 -24.78 6.46
C LYS A 205 -7.03 -23.53 6.81
N ILE A 206 -7.93 -23.66 7.77
CA ILE A 206 -8.61 -22.50 8.37
C ILE A 206 -7.69 -21.89 9.43
N ASP A 207 -7.27 -20.64 9.19
CA ASP A 207 -6.38 -19.89 10.10
C ASP A 207 -7.16 -19.23 11.23
N VAL A 208 -8.38 -18.76 10.94
CA VAL A 208 -9.27 -18.11 11.90
C VAL A 208 -10.68 -18.64 11.68
N TYR A 209 -11.35 -19.01 12.77
CA TYR A 209 -12.78 -19.23 12.78
C TYR A 209 -13.40 -18.56 14.01
N ARG A 210 -14.32 -17.61 13.78
CA ARG A 210 -15.14 -17.00 14.83
C ARG A 210 -16.58 -16.96 14.40
N SER A 211 -17.47 -17.61 15.14
CA SER A 211 -18.90 -17.60 14.86
C SER A 211 -19.58 -16.31 15.34
N GLY A 212 -20.54 -15.80 14.57
CA GLY A 212 -21.50 -14.83 15.08
C GLY A 212 -22.55 -15.54 15.92
N SER A 213 -22.61 -15.27 17.22
CA SER A 213 -23.54 -15.90 18.18
C SER A 213 -24.46 -14.85 18.81
N GLY A 214 -25.35 -15.23 19.72
CA GLY A 214 -26.24 -14.31 20.45
C GLY A 214 -27.70 -14.75 20.46
N PHE A 215 -28.59 -13.96 21.09
CA PHE A 215 -29.98 -14.35 21.29
C PHE A 215 -30.76 -14.57 19.98
N GLY A 216 -31.31 -15.78 19.84
CA GLY A 216 -32.04 -16.20 18.64
C GLY A 216 -31.12 -16.62 17.48
N ILE A 217 -29.85 -16.92 17.75
CA ILE A 217 -28.97 -17.61 16.81
C ILE A 217 -28.69 -19.02 17.34
N ARG A 218 -28.88 -20.01 16.47
CA ARG A 218 -28.45 -21.40 16.62
C ARG A 218 -27.36 -21.68 15.59
N LEU A 219 -26.32 -22.40 16.01
CA LEU A 219 -25.19 -22.78 15.17
C LEU A 219 -25.03 -24.29 15.24
N ASP A 220 -25.07 -24.94 14.08
CA ASP A 220 -24.79 -26.37 13.94
C ASP A 220 -23.47 -26.48 13.14
N GLY A 221 -22.37 -26.74 13.85
CA GLY A 221 -21.01 -26.75 13.29
C GLY A 221 -20.75 -27.98 12.41
N GLY A 222 -20.09 -27.76 11.27
CA GLY A 222 -19.45 -28.80 10.45
C GLY A 222 -17.94 -28.78 10.67
N ASN A 223 -17.17 -28.65 9.58
CA ASN A 223 -15.69 -28.58 9.64
C ASN A 223 -15.15 -27.15 9.84
N GLY A 224 -15.97 -26.22 10.34
CA GLY A 224 -15.59 -24.84 10.62
C GLY A 224 -15.01 -24.65 12.01
N PHE A 225 -13.71 -24.86 12.19
CA PHE A 225 -12.99 -24.51 13.42
C PHE A 225 -11.55 -24.10 13.13
N THR A 226 -10.92 -23.36 14.04
CA THR A 226 -9.54 -22.87 13.88
C THR A 226 -8.58 -24.07 13.78
N GLY A 227 -7.77 -24.11 12.73
CA GLY A 227 -6.83 -25.20 12.44
C GLY A 227 -7.41 -26.36 11.62
N ALA A 228 -8.72 -26.35 11.30
CA ALA A 228 -9.33 -27.38 10.46
C ALA A 228 -8.69 -27.40 9.06
N ILE A 229 -8.50 -28.60 8.49
CA ILE A 229 -8.04 -28.79 7.12
C ILE A 229 -9.25 -29.19 6.27
N ILE A 230 -9.66 -28.30 5.36
CA ILE A 230 -10.77 -28.54 4.45
C ILE A 230 -10.26 -29.35 3.26
N SER A 231 -10.70 -30.61 3.19
CA SER A 231 -10.36 -31.54 2.12
C SER A 231 -11.30 -31.40 0.91
N PRO A 232 -10.85 -31.75 -0.31
CA PRO A 232 -11.70 -31.76 -1.50
C PRO A 232 -12.70 -32.94 -1.57
N TYR A 233 -12.69 -33.86 -0.61
CA TYR A 233 -13.41 -35.15 -0.72
C TYR A 233 -14.85 -35.14 -0.18
N TYR A 234 -15.21 -34.11 0.60
CA TYR A 234 -16.53 -34.00 1.24
C TYR A 234 -17.24 -32.72 0.78
N ASP A 235 -18.43 -32.48 1.31
CA ASP A 235 -19.12 -31.22 1.07
C ASP A 235 -18.36 -30.04 1.72
N SER A 236 -18.62 -28.85 1.21
CA SER A 236 -17.91 -27.62 1.58
C SER A 236 -18.47 -26.95 2.83
N LEU A 237 -19.31 -27.63 3.62
CA LEU A 237 -20.03 -27.04 4.76
C LEU A 237 -19.09 -26.73 5.93
N LEU A 238 -19.09 -25.45 6.34
CA LEU A 238 -18.40 -25.00 7.55
C LEU A 238 -19.34 -24.96 8.76
N VAL A 239 -20.48 -24.30 8.61
CA VAL A 239 -21.47 -24.13 9.68
C VAL A 239 -22.85 -23.80 9.11
N LYS A 240 -23.89 -24.34 9.73
CA LYS A 240 -25.27 -23.90 9.49
C LYS A 240 -25.62 -22.84 10.53
N THR A 241 -26.04 -21.67 10.06
CA THR A 241 -26.48 -20.57 10.92
C THR A 241 -27.98 -20.44 10.82
N THR A 242 -28.68 -20.71 11.92
CA THR A 242 -30.14 -20.59 12.01
C THR A 242 -30.50 -19.42 12.90
N ALA A 243 -31.22 -18.44 12.35
CA ALA A 243 -31.67 -17.25 13.06
C ALA A 243 -33.18 -17.31 13.29
N TRP A 244 -33.63 -16.97 14.50
CA TRP A 244 -35.03 -16.93 14.89
C TRP A 244 -35.43 -15.57 15.48
N SER A 245 -36.62 -15.10 15.11
CA SER A 245 -37.26 -13.96 15.74
C SER A 245 -38.78 -13.96 15.58
N ARG A 246 -39.46 -13.04 16.26
CA ARG A 246 -40.93 -12.87 16.21
C ARG A 246 -41.44 -12.34 14.87
N SER A 247 -40.59 -11.70 14.06
CA SER A 247 -40.92 -11.26 12.71
C SER A 247 -39.85 -11.72 11.72
N PHE A 248 -40.25 -12.00 10.48
CA PHE A 248 -39.33 -12.44 9.44
C PHE A 248 -38.23 -11.40 9.16
N LYS A 249 -38.59 -10.12 9.12
CA LYS A 249 -37.64 -9.02 8.92
C LYS A 249 -36.56 -8.99 10.00
N ASP A 250 -36.92 -9.26 11.26
CA ASP A 250 -35.94 -9.31 12.34
C ASP A 250 -35.14 -10.62 12.35
N ALA A 251 -35.74 -11.76 11.99
CA ALA A 251 -35.01 -13.02 11.77
C ALA A 251 -33.94 -12.85 10.67
N SER A 252 -34.28 -12.19 9.56
CA SER A 252 -33.31 -11.85 8.50
C SER A 252 -32.23 -10.89 9.00
N ARG A 253 -32.59 -9.87 9.79
CA ARG A 253 -31.63 -8.94 10.40
C ARG A 253 -30.64 -9.67 11.32
N LYS A 254 -31.13 -10.62 12.12
CA LYS A 254 -30.30 -11.48 12.99
C LYS A 254 -29.40 -12.40 12.18
N ALA A 255 -29.93 -13.07 11.15
CA ALA A 255 -29.14 -13.92 10.24
C ALA A 255 -27.99 -13.12 9.62
N ARG A 256 -28.28 -11.95 9.07
CA ARG A 256 -27.28 -11.04 8.48
C ARG A 256 -26.22 -10.62 9.48
N ARG A 257 -26.60 -10.23 10.69
CA ARG A 257 -25.66 -9.85 11.75
C ARG A 257 -24.76 -11.03 12.11
N SER A 258 -25.34 -12.20 12.32
CA SER A 258 -24.62 -13.45 12.64
C SER A 258 -23.59 -13.82 11.57
N ILE A 259 -24.01 -13.79 10.30
CA ILE A 259 -23.15 -14.11 9.15
C ILE A 259 -22.08 -13.04 8.94
N ARG A 260 -22.38 -11.76 9.22
CA ARG A 260 -21.41 -10.66 9.12
C ARG A 260 -20.36 -10.70 10.23
N GLU A 261 -20.72 -11.15 11.42
CA GLU A 261 -19.80 -11.34 12.54
C GLU A 261 -18.94 -12.60 12.38
N LEU A 262 -19.34 -13.53 11.51
CA LEU A 262 -18.55 -14.71 11.19
C LEU A 262 -17.23 -14.29 10.52
N LYS A 263 -16.10 -14.59 11.16
CA LYS A 263 -14.75 -14.35 10.61
C LYS A 263 -14.11 -15.70 10.27
N VAL A 264 -13.89 -15.94 8.98
CA VAL A 264 -13.14 -17.10 8.48
C VAL A 264 -11.95 -16.59 7.66
N SER A 265 -10.76 -17.12 7.95
CA SER A 265 -9.52 -16.83 7.22
C SER A 265 -8.82 -18.14 6.85
N GLY A 266 -8.02 -18.14 5.78
CA GLY A 266 -7.32 -19.32 5.24
C GLY A 266 -8.03 -19.99 4.07
N VAL A 267 -9.37 -19.88 3.99
CA VAL A 267 -10.19 -20.32 2.85
C VAL A 267 -11.23 -19.26 2.48
N LYS A 268 -11.66 -19.23 1.22
CA LYS A 268 -12.80 -18.42 0.74
C LYS A 268 -14.11 -18.96 1.30
N THR A 269 -15.14 -18.12 1.35
CA THR A 269 -16.48 -18.49 1.80
C THR A 269 -17.57 -17.81 0.99
N ASN A 270 -18.79 -18.37 1.04
CA ASN A 270 -19.98 -17.81 0.40
C ASN A 270 -20.67 -16.67 1.20
N VAL A 271 -20.04 -16.15 2.26
CA VAL A 271 -20.62 -15.18 3.20
C VAL A 271 -21.13 -13.90 2.53
N GLY A 272 -20.36 -13.33 1.59
CA GLY A 272 -20.74 -12.12 0.87
C GLY A 272 -22.03 -12.31 0.06
N PHE A 273 -22.14 -13.45 -0.61
CA PHE A 273 -23.32 -13.85 -1.37
C PHE A 273 -24.56 -14.01 -0.47
N LEU A 274 -24.42 -14.69 0.68
CA LEU A 274 -25.52 -14.84 1.65
C LEU A 274 -26.03 -13.49 2.17
N ILE A 275 -25.12 -12.55 2.43
CA ILE A 275 -25.50 -11.19 2.86
C ILE A 275 -26.29 -10.46 1.77
N ASN A 276 -25.92 -10.61 0.50
CA ASN A 276 -26.66 -10.02 -0.62
C ASN A 276 -28.06 -10.62 -0.73
N VAL A 277 -28.20 -11.95 -0.65
CA VAL A 277 -29.50 -12.65 -0.66
C VAL A 277 -30.40 -12.15 0.48
N LEU A 278 -29.90 -12.10 1.71
CA LEU A 278 -30.69 -11.70 2.88
C LEU A 278 -31.09 -10.21 2.89
N ASN A 279 -30.38 -9.38 2.11
CA ASN A 279 -30.73 -7.97 1.92
C ASN A 279 -31.73 -7.73 0.78
N HIS A 280 -31.91 -8.71 -0.10
CA HIS A 280 -32.66 -8.51 -1.34
C HIS A 280 -34.15 -8.24 -1.06
N PRO A 281 -34.77 -7.21 -1.69
CA PRO A 281 -36.19 -6.89 -1.47
C PRO A 281 -37.13 -8.07 -1.73
N THR A 282 -36.90 -8.84 -2.79
CA THR A 282 -37.70 -10.04 -3.14
C THR A 282 -37.64 -11.10 -2.04
N PHE A 283 -36.47 -11.31 -1.42
CA PHE A 283 -36.31 -12.23 -0.30
C PHE A 283 -37.10 -11.75 0.93
N LEU A 284 -36.98 -10.47 1.27
CA LEU A 284 -37.66 -9.89 2.43
C LEU A 284 -39.19 -9.91 2.30
N LYS A 285 -39.73 -9.94 1.08
CA LYS A 285 -41.16 -10.11 0.80
C LYS A 285 -41.60 -11.57 0.71
N GLY A 286 -40.68 -12.53 0.71
CA GLY A 286 -41.00 -13.95 0.51
C GLY A 286 -41.36 -14.29 -0.94
N GLU A 287 -41.03 -13.45 -1.92
CA GLU A 287 -41.44 -13.59 -3.32
C GLU A 287 -40.42 -14.40 -4.17
N CYS A 288 -39.36 -14.93 -3.56
CA CYS A 288 -38.35 -15.72 -4.27
C CYS A 288 -38.94 -17.01 -4.87
N THR A 289 -38.58 -17.28 -6.12
CA THR A 289 -38.83 -18.55 -6.82
C THR A 289 -37.56 -19.39 -6.88
N THR A 290 -37.65 -20.64 -7.36
CA THR A 290 -36.46 -21.50 -7.59
C THR A 290 -35.46 -20.95 -8.59
N ASN A 291 -35.83 -19.91 -9.36
CA ASN A 291 -34.93 -19.26 -10.33
C ASN A 291 -34.35 -17.92 -9.81
N PHE A 292 -34.71 -17.49 -8.59
CA PHE A 292 -34.33 -16.20 -8.01
C PHE A 292 -32.83 -15.88 -8.15
N ILE A 293 -31.93 -16.81 -7.81
CA ILE A 293 -30.48 -16.55 -7.88
C ILE A 293 -30.00 -16.33 -9.33
N ASN A 294 -30.59 -17.03 -10.31
CA ASN A 294 -30.22 -16.86 -11.72
C ASN A 294 -30.75 -15.55 -12.31
N ASP A 295 -31.90 -15.07 -11.84
CA ASP A 295 -32.55 -13.86 -12.35
C ASP A 295 -31.98 -12.55 -11.78
N ASN A 296 -31.09 -12.63 -10.77
CA ASN A 296 -30.55 -11.48 -10.03
C ASN A 296 -29.01 -11.53 -10.02
N PRO A 297 -28.33 -11.24 -11.15
CA PRO A 297 -26.86 -11.32 -11.27
C PRO A 297 -26.11 -10.32 -10.36
N GLU A 298 -26.76 -9.29 -9.86
CA GLU A 298 -26.21 -8.36 -8.87
C GLU A 298 -25.90 -9.03 -7.52
N LEU A 299 -26.46 -10.21 -7.24
CA LEU A 299 -26.14 -10.97 -6.02
C LEU A 299 -24.66 -11.39 -5.96
N PHE A 300 -23.97 -11.43 -7.11
CA PHE A 300 -22.56 -11.81 -7.22
C PHE A 300 -21.60 -10.60 -7.13
N ASP A 301 -22.11 -9.36 -7.01
CA ASP A 301 -21.29 -8.18 -6.75
C ASP A 301 -20.84 -8.17 -5.27
N ILE A 302 -19.73 -8.87 -5.01
CA ILE A 302 -19.16 -9.01 -3.68
C ILE A 302 -17.93 -8.12 -3.59
N ASN A 303 -18.07 -7.00 -2.88
CA ASN A 303 -16.94 -6.16 -2.53
C ASN A 303 -15.99 -6.93 -1.58
N ALA A 304 -14.86 -7.41 -2.10
CA ALA A 304 -13.82 -8.04 -1.30
C ALA A 304 -13.29 -7.04 -0.26
N LYS A 305 -13.59 -7.25 1.02
CA LYS A 305 -13.11 -6.38 2.09
C LYS A 305 -11.63 -6.69 2.34
N ALA A 306 -10.77 -5.70 2.12
CA ALA A 306 -9.35 -5.78 2.42
C ALA A 306 -9.10 -6.08 3.90
N ASP A 307 -8.28 -7.10 4.20
CA ASP A 307 -7.85 -7.42 5.55
C ASP A 307 -6.70 -6.48 5.98
N LYS A 308 -7.05 -5.36 6.61
CA LYS A 308 -6.09 -4.35 7.09
C LYS A 308 -5.12 -4.90 8.14
N GLU A 309 -5.56 -5.87 8.94
CA GLU A 309 -4.75 -6.53 9.96
C GLU A 309 -3.64 -7.35 9.29
N LEU A 310 -4.00 -8.18 8.31
CA LEU A 310 -3.02 -8.97 7.55
C LEU A 310 -2.00 -8.09 6.82
N ARG A 311 -2.45 -6.99 6.19
CA ARG A 311 -1.56 -6.04 5.49
C ARG A 311 -0.51 -5.41 6.41
N LEU A 312 -0.94 -5.00 7.60
CA LEU A 312 -0.04 -4.46 8.62
C LEU A 312 0.97 -5.51 9.09
N LEU A 313 0.51 -6.72 9.41
CA LEU A 313 1.39 -7.80 9.84
C LEU A 313 2.39 -8.18 8.73
N LYS A 314 1.96 -8.19 7.47
CA LYS A 314 2.85 -8.41 6.31
C LYS A 314 3.95 -7.36 6.27
N TYR A 315 3.63 -6.08 6.44
CA TYR A 315 4.62 -5.00 6.47
C TYR A 315 5.66 -5.20 7.59
N ILE A 316 5.20 -5.38 8.83
CA ILE A 316 6.09 -5.61 9.98
C ILE A 316 6.93 -6.86 9.74
N GLY A 317 6.33 -7.92 9.22
CA GLY A 317 7.01 -9.17 8.93
C GLY A 317 8.10 -9.03 7.87
N GLU A 318 7.88 -8.24 6.82
CA GLU A 318 8.91 -7.92 5.83
C GLU A 318 10.10 -7.18 6.48
N LYS A 319 9.84 -6.21 7.37
CA LYS A 319 10.91 -5.51 8.13
C LYS A 319 11.69 -6.45 9.04
N VAL A 320 10.99 -7.34 9.74
CA VAL A 320 11.60 -8.28 10.68
C VAL A 320 12.44 -9.33 9.96
N VAL A 321 11.95 -9.91 8.87
CA VAL A 321 12.63 -11.02 8.18
C VAL A 321 13.71 -10.53 7.23
N ASN A 322 13.42 -9.49 6.44
CA ASN A 322 14.24 -9.11 5.29
C ASN A 322 15.13 -7.88 5.52
N GLU A 323 14.96 -7.14 6.62
CA GLU A 323 15.77 -5.94 6.90
C GLU A 323 16.51 -6.03 8.24
N THR A 324 15.80 -6.23 9.35
CA THR A 324 16.43 -6.28 10.69
C THR A 324 16.88 -7.67 11.12
N HIS A 325 16.38 -8.72 10.45
CA HIS A 325 16.62 -10.12 10.82
C HIS A 325 16.26 -10.42 12.30
N GLY A 326 15.28 -9.71 12.85
CA GLY A 326 14.84 -9.81 14.24
C GLY A 326 15.62 -8.95 15.24
N ASP A 327 16.72 -8.30 14.81
CA ASP A 327 17.56 -7.47 15.66
C ASP A 327 17.23 -5.98 15.51
N LYS A 328 16.26 -5.53 16.31
CA LYS A 328 15.87 -4.12 16.39
C LYS A 328 16.63 -3.42 17.53
N PRO A 329 17.38 -2.33 17.27
CA PRO A 329 18.02 -1.54 18.31
C PRO A 329 17.02 -0.97 19.33
N ASN A 330 17.47 -0.77 20.57
CA ASN A 330 16.68 -0.04 21.57
C ASN A 330 16.80 1.46 21.33
N PHE A 331 15.66 2.14 21.31
CA PHE A 331 15.58 3.59 21.17
C PHE A 331 14.92 4.19 22.41
N ASP A 332 15.37 5.38 22.79
CA ASP A 332 14.72 6.15 23.86
C ASP A 332 13.32 6.59 23.43
N VAL A 333 12.39 6.65 24.39
CA VAL A 333 11.05 7.17 24.12
C VAL A 333 11.13 8.71 24.12
N PRO A 334 10.86 9.38 22.98
CA PRO A 334 11.01 10.82 22.92
C PRO A 334 9.92 11.52 23.75
N VAL A 335 10.37 12.33 24.70
CA VAL A 335 9.54 13.08 25.66
C VAL A 335 9.13 14.41 25.04
N VAL A 336 7.82 14.65 24.92
CA VAL A 336 7.31 15.95 24.46
C VAL A 336 7.24 16.91 25.65
N PRO A 337 7.85 18.10 25.58
CA PRO A 337 7.75 19.11 26.63
C PRO A 337 6.30 19.47 26.96
N LYS A 338 5.96 19.55 28.25
CA LYS A 338 4.61 19.90 28.71
C LYS A 338 4.38 21.40 28.56
N ILE A 339 3.25 21.78 27.99
CA ILE A 339 2.87 23.18 27.77
C ILE A 339 1.65 23.50 28.62
N TYR A 340 1.71 24.60 29.39
CA TYR A 340 0.62 25.03 30.27
C TYR A 340 -0.05 26.34 29.83
N SER A 341 0.32 26.90 28.68
CA SER A 341 -0.22 28.18 28.20
C SER A 341 -1.59 28.02 27.50
N SER A 342 -2.57 28.80 27.96
CA SER A 342 -3.90 28.94 27.36
C SER A 342 -4.09 30.24 26.56
N LYS A 343 -3.00 31.00 26.31
CA LYS A 343 -3.08 32.28 25.58
C LYS A 343 -3.20 32.03 24.07
N GLU A 344 -3.92 32.92 23.38
CA GLU A 344 -3.84 33.00 21.92
C GLU A 344 -2.38 33.17 21.50
N LYS A 345 -1.93 32.32 20.58
CA LYS A 345 -0.56 32.36 20.09
C LYS A 345 -0.44 33.46 19.04
N TYR A 346 0.42 34.43 19.31
CA TYR A 346 0.74 35.53 18.39
C TYR A 346 2.22 35.44 18.01
N GLY A 347 2.52 35.54 16.73
CA GLY A 347 3.87 35.53 16.18
C GLY A 347 3.91 36.10 14.76
N THR A 348 4.98 35.82 14.03
CA THR A 348 5.21 36.34 12.68
C THR A 348 4.09 36.00 11.68
N LYS A 349 3.39 34.88 11.88
CA LYS A 349 2.22 34.53 11.06
C LYS A 349 1.09 35.54 11.20
N GLN A 350 0.81 36.00 12.42
CA GLN A 350 -0.25 36.98 12.65
C GLN A 350 0.12 38.37 12.12
N ILE A 351 1.41 38.70 12.07
CA ILE A 351 1.90 39.93 11.43
C ILE A 351 1.61 39.86 9.93
N LEU A 352 2.00 38.78 9.27
CA LEU A 352 1.70 38.57 7.84
C LEU A 352 0.19 38.62 7.56
N ASP A 353 -0.62 37.95 8.38
CA ASP A 353 -2.08 37.91 8.16
C ASP A 353 -2.77 39.26 8.34
N LYS A 354 -2.24 40.11 9.24
CA LYS A 354 -2.84 41.42 9.55
C LYS A 354 -2.33 42.54 8.64
N GLU A 355 -1.04 42.52 8.34
CA GLU A 355 -0.34 43.65 7.72
C GLU A 355 0.19 43.32 6.30
N GLY A 356 0.04 42.07 5.86
CA GLY A 356 0.53 41.60 4.57
C GLY A 356 2.05 41.48 4.50
N ALA A 357 2.57 41.11 3.33
CA ALA A 357 3.99 40.87 3.13
C ALA A 357 4.84 42.15 3.31
N ASN A 358 4.35 43.31 2.86
CA ASN A 358 5.05 44.58 3.05
C ASN A 358 5.09 45.01 4.52
N GLY A 359 4.00 44.83 5.27
CA GLY A 359 4.00 45.10 6.72
C GLY A 359 4.96 44.19 7.47
N LEU A 360 5.06 42.91 7.07
CA LEU A 360 6.09 42.01 7.60
C LEU A 360 7.52 42.48 7.26
N VAL A 361 7.77 42.97 6.05
CA VAL A 361 9.07 43.55 5.66
C VAL A 361 9.43 44.75 6.54
N ASP A 362 8.49 45.67 6.75
CA ASP A 362 8.69 46.82 7.63
C ASP A 362 8.94 46.37 9.08
N TRP A 363 8.22 45.36 9.56
CA TRP A 363 8.45 44.77 10.88
C TRP A 363 9.87 44.18 10.99
N ILE A 364 10.36 43.45 9.98
CA ILE A 364 11.73 42.89 9.94
C ILE A 364 12.75 44.03 10.04
N LYS A 365 12.60 45.08 9.23
CA LYS A 365 13.55 46.21 9.19
C LYS A 365 13.62 46.99 10.50
N ASN A 366 12.56 46.93 11.31
CA ASN A 366 12.50 47.55 12.63
C ASN A 366 13.06 46.66 13.75
N GLN A 367 13.57 45.46 13.45
CA GLN A 367 14.19 44.58 14.45
C GLN A 367 15.68 44.88 14.63
N GLU A 368 16.08 45.24 15.85
CA GLU A 368 17.50 45.27 16.25
C GLU A 368 18.06 43.87 16.53
N LYS A 369 17.20 42.90 16.88
CA LYS A 369 17.60 41.51 17.11
C LYS A 369 17.90 40.76 15.82
N LEU A 370 18.76 39.74 15.89
CA LEU A 370 18.89 38.77 14.81
C LEU A 370 17.67 37.84 14.79
N LEU A 371 16.97 37.79 13.66
CA LEU A 371 15.86 36.88 13.45
C LEU A 371 16.36 35.50 13.01
N ILE A 372 15.67 34.44 13.44
CA ILE A 372 16.10 33.06 13.22
C ILE A 372 15.00 32.24 12.56
N THR A 373 15.37 31.55 11.49
CA THR A 373 14.60 30.47 10.85
C THR A 373 15.08 29.12 11.35
N ASP A 374 14.16 28.26 11.78
CA ASP A 374 14.47 26.85 12.09
C ASP A 374 14.37 25.98 10.82
N THR A 375 15.44 25.24 10.50
CA THR A 375 15.47 24.30 9.36
C THR A 375 15.33 22.83 9.77
N THR A 376 15.08 22.55 11.05
CA THR A 376 15.09 21.19 11.60
C THR A 376 14.12 20.24 10.89
N MET A 377 12.94 20.74 10.48
CA MET A 377 11.90 19.96 9.81
C MET A 377 12.08 19.86 8.27
N ARG A 378 13.11 20.47 7.69
CA ARG A 378 13.39 20.42 6.23
C ARG A 378 14.86 20.16 5.93
N ASP A 379 15.72 21.18 6.02
CA ASP A 379 17.08 21.07 5.48
C ASP A 379 18.03 20.26 6.36
N ALA A 380 17.84 20.33 7.68
CA ALA A 380 18.68 19.61 8.63
C ALA A 380 18.63 18.10 8.37
N HIS A 381 17.43 17.51 8.35
CA HIS A 381 17.27 16.08 8.09
C HIS A 381 17.49 15.72 6.61
N GLN A 382 17.28 16.66 5.68
CA GLN A 382 17.69 16.49 4.28
C GLN A 382 19.20 16.29 4.15
N SER A 383 19.99 17.03 4.93
CA SER A 383 21.45 16.98 4.91
C SER A 383 22.02 15.81 5.72
N LEU A 384 21.46 15.58 6.92
CA LEU A 384 21.97 14.59 7.87
C LEU A 384 21.49 13.17 7.60
N MET A 385 20.22 12.99 7.19
CA MET A 385 19.57 11.67 7.18
C MET A 385 18.71 11.44 5.92
N ALA A 386 19.22 11.88 4.77
CA ALA A 386 18.62 11.68 3.45
C ALA A 386 17.12 12.04 3.37
N THR A 387 16.72 13.09 4.09
CA THR A 387 15.32 13.60 4.12
C THR A 387 14.31 12.62 4.72
N ARG A 388 14.76 11.65 5.54
CA ARG A 388 13.89 10.55 6.00
C ARG A 388 13.02 10.87 7.19
N LEU A 389 13.14 12.05 7.82
CA LEU A 389 12.34 12.42 8.98
C LEU A 389 10.83 12.36 8.66
N ARG A 390 10.09 11.59 9.45
CA ARG A 390 8.67 11.29 9.22
C ARG A 390 7.72 12.31 9.84
N SER A 391 6.54 12.45 9.25
CA SER A 391 5.49 13.35 9.70
C SER A 391 5.09 13.10 11.15
N LYS A 392 5.04 11.83 11.58
CA LYS A 392 4.67 11.45 12.95
C LYS A 392 5.55 12.13 14.00
N ASP A 393 6.85 12.17 13.78
CA ASP A 393 7.80 12.74 14.74
C ASP A 393 7.76 14.27 14.73
N MET A 394 7.55 14.89 13.56
CA MET A 394 7.36 16.34 13.43
C MET A 394 6.07 16.79 14.13
N ILE A 395 4.95 16.10 13.86
CA ILE A 395 3.62 16.43 14.40
C ILE A 395 3.60 16.27 15.93
N LYS A 396 4.31 15.28 16.47
CA LYS A 396 4.34 14.99 17.91
C LYS A 396 4.97 16.13 18.73
N ILE A 397 5.99 16.83 18.21
CA ILE A 397 6.64 17.97 18.90
C ILE A 397 6.08 19.34 18.50
N ALA A 398 5.37 19.43 17.37
CA ALA A 398 4.89 20.69 16.78
C ALA A 398 4.23 21.66 17.77
N GLY A 399 3.36 21.16 18.65
CA GLY A 399 2.69 21.98 19.66
C GLY A 399 3.67 22.61 20.65
N ALA A 400 4.67 21.85 21.11
CA ALA A 400 5.71 22.31 22.03
C ALA A 400 6.60 23.36 21.37
N GLN A 401 7.09 23.06 20.17
CA GLN A 401 7.94 23.99 19.43
C GLN A 401 7.23 25.32 19.13
N SER A 402 5.96 25.28 18.73
CA SER A 402 5.13 26.48 18.52
C SER A 402 5.00 27.40 19.75
N ASN A 403 5.13 26.85 20.96
CA ASN A 403 5.06 27.63 22.21
C ASN A 403 6.45 28.02 22.73
N LEU A 404 7.39 27.07 22.74
CA LEU A 404 8.71 27.23 23.34
C LEU A 404 9.67 28.05 22.45
N ALA A 405 9.44 28.04 21.14
CA ALA A 405 10.20 28.81 20.15
C ALA A 405 9.29 29.76 19.35
N SER A 406 8.34 30.43 20.03
CA SER A 406 7.33 31.30 19.39
C SER A 406 7.91 32.50 18.65
N ASP A 407 9.13 32.92 19.01
CA ASP A 407 9.82 34.10 18.49
C ASP A 407 10.67 33.81 17.23
N LEU A 408 10.64 32.57 16.72
CA LEU A 408 11.22 32.24 15.42
C LEU A 408 10.58 33.09 14.32
N PHE A 409 11.39 33.52 13.34
CA PHE A 409 10.89 34.19 12.15
C PHE A 409 10.01 33.24 11.35
N SER A 410 10.57 32.09 10.98
CA SER A 410 9.86 31.04 10.26
C SER A 410 10.37 29.65 10.67
N MET A 411 9.59 28.64 10.32
CA MET A 411 10.03 27.25 10.31
C MET A 411 10.07 26.79 8.87
N GLU A 412 11.26 26.41 8.41
CA GLU A 412 11.43 25.75 7.14
C GLU A 412 11.09 24.26 7.30
N MET A 413 9.96 23.86 6.72
CA MET A 413 9.34 22.57 6.99
C MET A 413 8.83 21.86 5.73
N TRP A 414 9.05 22.45 4.55
CA TRP A 414 8.52 21.95 3.30
C TRP A 414 9.37 22.31 2.07
N GLY A 415 9.06 21.70 0.94
CA GLY A 415 9.84 21.89 -0.29
C GLY A 415 11.19 21.17 -0.25
N GLY A 416 12.10 21.55 -1.14
CA GLY A 416 13.32 20.78 -1.37
C GLY A 416 13.00 19.31 -1.70
N ALA A 417 13.73 18.38 -1.10
CA ALA A 417 13.51 16.95 -1.34
C ALA A 417 12.31 16.36 -0.57
N THR A 418 11.73 17.09 0.39
CA THR A 418 10.71 16.53 1.30
C THR A 418 9.46 16.05 0.58
N PHE A 419 9.08 16.69 -0.54
CA PHE A 419 7.87 16.36 -1.29
C PHE A 419 7.97 14.98 -1.96
N ASP A 420 9.00 14.75 -2.77
CA ASP A 420 9.26 13.45 -3.40
C ASP A 420 9.52 12.36 -2.36
N VAL A 421 10.39 12.65 -1.37
CA VAL A 421 10.81 11.63 -0.39
C VAL A 421 9.65 11.14 0.47
N SER A 422 8.71 12.03 0.81
CA SER A 422 7.51 11.64 1.56
C SER A 422 6.71 10.57 0.81
N TYR A 423 6.42 10.78 -0.47
CA TYR A 423 5.71 9.79 -1.28
C TYR A 423 6.56 8.57 -1.63
N ARG A 424 7.81 8.77 -2.04
CA ARG A 424 8.68 7.73 -2.60
C ARG A 424 9.13 6.75 -1.54
N PHE A 425 9.65 7.24 -0.42
CA PHE A 425 10.35 6.43 0.57
C PHE A 425 9.59 6.29 1.88
N LEU A 426 8.94 7.35 2.34
CA LEU A 426 8.20 7.34 3.61
C LEU A 426 6.76 6.86 3.45
N LYS A 427 6.28 6.80 2.21
CA LYS A 427 4.93 6.37 1.83
C LYS A 427 3.85 7.14 2.59
N GLU A 428 4.06 8.44 2.74
CA GLU A 428 3.16 9.37 3.39
C GLU A 428 2.95 10.64 2.53
N ASP A 429 1.83 11.30 2.76
CA ASP A 429 1.40 12.45 1.99
C ASP A 429 2.00 13.75 2.56
N PRO A 430 2.84 14.49 1.80
CA PRO A 430 3.43 15.74 2.26
C PRO A 430 2.37 16.82 2.51
N TRP A 431 1.24 16.82 1.81
CA TRP A 431 0.17 17.81 2.03
C TRP A 431 -0.48 17.65 3.39
N LYS A 432 -0.73 16.40 3.80
CA LYS A 432 -1.21 16.10 5.15
C LYS A 432 -0.20 16.52 6.22
N ARG A 433 1.10 16.32 5.97
CA ARG A 433 2.16 16.84 6.85
C ARG A 433 2.02 18.35 7.04
N LEU A 434 1.90 19.11 5.94
CA LEU A 434 1.75 20.56 5.96
C LEU A 434 0.50 20.98 6.76
N GLN A 435 -0.66 20.40 6.45
CA GLN A 435 -1.93 20.73 7.09
C GLN A 435 -1.92 20.42 8.60
N GLU A 436 -1.41 19.25 9.00
CA GLU A 436 -1.37 18.85 10.41
C GLU A 436 -0.36 19.66 11.24
N LEU A 437 0.77 20.03 10.64
CA LEU A 437 1.72 20.95 11.26
C LEU A 437 1.13 22.35 11.38
N ARG A 438 0.46 22.86 10.33
CA ARG A 438 -0.14 24.21 10.33
C ARG A 438 -1.22 24.35 11.40
N LYS A 439 -2.03 23.31 11.61
CA LYS A 439 -3.02 23.25 12.69
C LYS A 439 -2.38 23.36 14.08
N ARG A 440 -1.18 22.79 14.29
CA ARG A 440 -0.49 22.76 15.60
C ARG A 440 0.44 23.96 15.83
N ILE A 441 0.89 24.59 14.75
CA ILE A 441 1.81 25.74 14.72
C ILE A 441 1.11 26.92 14.04
N PRO A 442 0.12 27.56 14.69
CA PRO A 442 -0.67 28.61 14.05
C PRO A 442 0.04 29.99 14.03
N ASN A 443 1.14 30.16 14.77
CA ASN A 443 1.74 31.47 15.06
C ASN A 443 3.06 31.77 14.36
N ILE A 444 3.76 30.76 13.86
CA ILE A 444 5.05 30.90 13.19
C ILE A 444 4.84 30.76 11.68
N LEU A 445 5.51 31.58 10.87
CA LEU A 445 5.48 31.46 9.41
C LEU A 445 6.01 30.09 8.98
N PHE A 446 5.34 29.44 8.03
CA PHE A 446 5.95 28.29 7.35
C PHE A 446 6.69 28.72 6.09
N GLN A 447 7.93 28.26 6.01
CA GLN A 447 8.81 28.49 4.90
C GLN A 447 9.02 27.20 4.11
N MET A 448 9.08 27.33 2.79
CA MET A 448 9.48 26.25 1.90
C MET A 448 10.59 26.67 0.94
N LEU A 449 11.40 25.70 0.53
CA LEU A 449 12.34 25.84 -0.58
C LEU A 449 11.68 25.40 -1.89
N VAL A 450 11.60 26.29 -2.88
CA VAL A 450 11.02 26.02 -4.20
C VAL A 450 12.00 26.40 -5.30
N ARG A 451 12.18 25.54 -6.30
CA ARG A 451 12.98 25.85 -7.49
C ARG A 451 12.11 26.56 -8.51
N GLY A 452 12.54 27.73 -8.99
CA GLY A 452 11.71 28.60 -9.84
C GLY A 452 11.08 27.88 -11.03
N ALA A 453 11.89 27.25 -11.88
CA ALA A 453 11.41 26.62 -13.11
C ALA A 453 10.79 25.22 -12.91
N ASN A 454 10.86 24.65 -11.70
CA ASN A 454 10.54 23.23 -11.51
C ASN A 454 9.69 22.93 -10.27
N GLY A 455 9.35 23.94 -9.48
CA GLY A 455 8.65 23.77 -8.22
C GLY A 455 9.46 22.89 -7.26
N VAL A 456 8.89 21.74 -6.92
CA VAL A 456 9.54 20.70 -6.10
C VAL A 456 9.95 19.48 -6.92
N GLY A 457 9.83 19.52 -8.25
CA GLY A 457 10.06 18.41 -9.16
C GLY A 457 11.50 18.28 -9.70
N TYR A 458 11.74 17.26 -10.54
CA TYR A 458 13.05 17.02 -11.20
C TYR A 458 13.07 17.32 -12.70
N LYS A 459 11.90 17.53 -13.33
CA LYS A 459 11.77 17.90 -14.74
C LYS A 459 11.37 19.37 -14.86
N ASN A 460 11.43 19.92 -16.06
CA ASN A 460 10.77 21.19 -16.34
C ASN A 460 9.26 20.98 -16.46
N TYR A 461 8.50 21.96 -16.00
CA TYR A 461 7.04 21.94 -16.07
C TYR A 461 6.54 23.19 -16.79
N PRO A 462 5.40 23.11 -17.48
CA PRO A 462 4.75 24.30 -18.02
C PRO A 462 4.34 25.24 -16.88
N ASP A 463 4.20 26.52 -17.19
CA ASP A 463 3.98 27.58 -16.21
C ASP A 463 2.75 27.35 -15.34
N ASN A 464 1.67 26.79 -15.92
CA ASN A 464 0.44 26.54 -15.19
C ASN A 464 0.61 25.49 -14.07
N VAL A 465 1.56 24.56 -14.18
CA VAL A 465 1.90 23.60 -13.12
C VAL A 465 2.63 24.29 -11.97
N ILE A 466 3.60 25.16 -12.28
CA ILE A 466 4.32 25.91 -11.24
C ILE A 466 3.36 26.84 -10.49
N ARG A 467 2.50 27.53 -11.23
CA ARG A 467 1.50 28.44 -10.66
C ARG A 467 0.51 27.72 -9.76
N GLU A 468 -0.08 26.62 -10.26
CA GLU A 468 -1.06 25.86 -9.48
C GLU A 468 -0.43 25.24 -8.22
N PHE A 469 0.82 24.77 -8.31
CA PHE A 469 1.54 24.26 -7.14
C PHE A 469 1.74 25.33 -6.06
N ILE A 470 2.22 26.53 -6.43
CA ILE A 470 2.44 27.63 -5.49
C ILE A 470 1.12 28.06 -4.85
N LYS A 471 0.07 28.21 -5.67
CA LYS A 471 -1.27 28.56 -5.20
C LYS A 471 -1.80 27.54 -4.18
N LYS A 472 -1.68 26.23 -4.45
CA LYS A 472 -2.09 25.16 -3.53
C LYS A 472 -1.23 25.14 -2.27
N ALA A 473 0.09 25.35 -2.38
CA ALA A 473 0.98 25.46 -1.22
C ALA A 473 0.61 26.64 -0.32
N ALA A 474 0.32 27.81 -0.91
CA ALA A 474 -0.11 29.01 -0.18
C ALA A 474 -1.46 28.79 0.54
N GLN A 475 -2.43 28.17 -0.14
CA GLN A 475 -3.75 27.84 0.43
C GLN A 475 -3.65 26.85 1.60
N ASN A 476 -2.71 25.90 1.54
CA ASN A 476 -2.50 24.89 2.57
C ASN A 476 -1.60 25.37 3.74
N GLY A 477 -1.07 26.59 3.66
CA GLY A 477 -0.43 27.27 4.80
C GLY A 477 1.06 27.51 4.69
N ILE A 478 1.65 27.45 3.49
CA ILE A 478 2.98 28.03 3.25
C ILE A 478 2.86 29.56 3.21
N ASP A 479 3.80 30.23 3.86
CA ASP A 479 3.79 31.68 4.03
C ASP A 479 4.99 32.36 3.36
N VAL A 480 6.17 31.72 3.44
CA VAL A 480 7.41 32.20 2.83
C VAL A 480 7.87 31.20 1.78
N PHE A 481 8.02 31.67 0.55
CA PHE A 481 8.54 30.90 -0.57
C PHE A 481 9.96 31.36 -0.85
N ARG A 482 10.93 30.52 -0.46
CA ARG A 482 12.32 30.70 -0.83
C ARG A 482 12.54 30.17 -2.24
N ILE A 483 12.60 31.09 -3.21
CA ILE A 483 12.65 30.79 -4.63
C ILE A 483 14.10 30.93 -5.12
N PHE A 484 14.65 29.86 -5.68
CA PHE A 484 16.01 29.86 -6.24
C PHE A 484 16.05 29.24 -7.63
N ASP A 485 17.09 29.58 -8.38
CA ASP A 485 17.47 28.91 -9.62
C ASP A 485 18.85 28.25 -9.45
N SER A 486 19.04 27.07 -10.03
CA SER A 486 20.28 26.30 -9.83
C SER A 486 21.52 26.91 -10.47
N LEU A 487 21.35 27.89 -11.36
CA LEU A 487 22.42 28.59 -12.07
C LEU A 487 22.41 30.10 -11.76
N ASN A 488 21.62 30.53 -10.77
CA ASN A 488 21.30 31.94 -10.49
C ASN A 488 20.76 32.68 -11.72
N TRP A 489 20.02 31.99 -12.60
CA TRP A 489 19.40 32.59 -13.75
C TRP A 489 18.08 33.26 -13.36
N VAL A 490 18.06 34.59 -13.36
CA VAL A 490 16.92 35.38 -12.87
C VAL A 490 15.62 35.09 -13.63
N LYS A 491 15.69 34.87 -14.96
CA LYS A 491 14.54 34.42 -15.75
C LYS A 491 13.95 33.09 -15.26
N GLY A 492 14.77 32.22 -14.68
CA GLY A 492 14.36 30.93 -14.15
C GLY A 492 13.41 31.02 -12.95
N ILE A 493 13.36 32.17 -12.26
CA ILE A 493 12.52 32.37 -11.07
C ILE A 493 11.27 33.24 -11.32
N GLU A 494 11.15 33.90 -12.48
CA GLU A 494 10.10 34.89 -12.77
C GLU A 494 8.67 34.36 -12.53
N VAL A 495 8.35 33.18 -13.06
CA VAL A 495 6.99 32.59 -12.94
C VAL A 495 6.63 32.28 -11.49
N ALA A 496 7.59 31.74 -10.73
CA ALA A 496 7.37 31.41 -9.32
C ALA A 496 7.25 32.67 -8.46
N MET A 497 8.11 33.67 -8.71
CA MET A 497 8.05 34.99 -8.06
C MET A 497 6.70 35.65 -8.26
N ASP A 498 6.25 35.73 -9.51
CA ASP A 498 4.97 36.33 -9.88
C ASP A 498 3.79 35.66 -9.19
N GLU A 499 3.73 34.32 -9.18
CA GLU A 499 2.62 33.62 -8.52
C GLU A 499 2.62 33.79 -6.99
N VAL A 500 3.80 33.82 -6.36
CA VAL A 500 3.89 34.04 -4.89
C VAL A 500 3.39 35.43 -4.53
N LEU A 501 3.77 36.45 -5.32
CA LEU A 501 3.29 37.81 -5.18
C LEU A 501 1.76 37.88 -5.35
N ASN A 502 1.23 37.24 -6.39
CA ASN A 502 -0.22 37.16 -6.66
C ASN A 502 -0.98 36.41 -5.57
N SER A 503 -0.34 35.45 -4.88
CA SER A 503 -0.91 34.70 -3.76
C SER A 503 -0.91 35.47 -2.44
N GLY A 504 -0.36 36.70 -2.41
CA GLY A 504 -0.26 37.51 -1.20
C GLY A 504 0.70 36.94 -0.14
N LYS A 505 1.67 36.14 -0.57
CA LYS A 505 2.66 35.48 0.29
C LYS A 505 4.04 36.13 0.17
N VAL A 506 4.98 35.73 1.02
CA VAL A 506 6.31 36.34 1.06
C VAL A 506 7.23 35.66 0.04
N ALA A 507 7.54 36.38 -1.02
CA ALA A 507 8.57 35.99 -1.99
C ALA A 507 9.98 36.33 -1.49
N GLU A 508 10.77 35.29 -1.18
CA GLU A 508 12.21 35.40 -0.89
C GLU A 508 13.00 34.94 -2.11
N ALA A 509 13.60 35.88 -2.85
CA ALA A 509 14.40 35.59 -4.04
C ALA A 509 15.84 35.27 -3.63
N CYS A 510 16.34 34.09 -4.01
CA CYS A 510 17.63 33.59 -3.55
C CYS A 510 18.73 33.67 -4.61
N ILE A 511 19.90 34.17 -4.18
CA ILE A 511 21.16 34.02 -4.90
C ILE A 511 21.95 32.89 -4.23
N CYS A 512 22.26 31.84 -5.00
CA CYS A 512 23.14 30.77 -4.54
C CYS A 512 24.59 31.26 -4.51
N TYR A 513 25.27 31.08 -3.38
CA TYR A 513 26.67 31.50 -3.22
C TYR A 513 27.61 30.41 -3.70
N THR A 514 28.58 30.78 -4.54
CA THR A 514 29.67 29.91 -5.02
C THR A 514 30.97 30.71 -5.13
N GLY A 515 32.10 30.01 -5.13
CA GLY A 515 33.41 30.63 -5.16
C GLY A 515 33.79 31.33 -3.86
N ASP A 516 34.64 32.34 -3.98
CA ASP A 516 35.11 33.14 -2.83
C ASP A 516 35.30 34.59 -3.27
N ILE A 517 34.48 35.49 -2.75
CA ILE A 517 34.54 36.93 -3.08
C ILE A 517 35.78 37.64 -2.53
N LEU A 518 36.59 36.95 -1.73
CA LEU A 518 37.88 37.42 -1.26
C LEU A 518 39.04 36.95 -2.14
N ASP A 519 38.80 35.99 -3.05
CA ASP A 519 39.78 35.51 -4.01
C ASP A 519 39.69 36.33 -5.31
N GLU A 520 40.59 37.29 -5.47
CA GLU A 520 40.64 38.15 -6.65
C GLU A 520 41.06 37.41 -7.93
N THR A 521 41.56 36.16 -7.83
CA THR A 521 41.90 35.34 -9.00
C THR A 521 40.70 34.64 -9.63
N ARG A 522 39.55 34.59 -8.93
CA ARG A 522 38.28 34.06 -9.45
C ARG A 522 37.32 35.22 -9.76
N ASP A 523 37.40 35.74 -10.97
CA ASP A 523 36.71 36.97 -11.40
C ASP A 523 35.29 36.78 -11.94
N LYS A 524 34.75 35.56 -11.95
CA LYS A 524 33.39 35.26 -12.44
C LYS A 524 32.29 35.57 -11.43
N TYR A 525 32.48 35.18 -10.17
CA TYR A 525 31.50 35.31 -9.08
C TYR A 525 31.98 36.33 -8.04
N THR A 526 32.20 37.57 -8.50
CA THR A 526 32.72 38.67 -7.69
C THR A 526 31.67 39.26 -6.75
N LEU A 527 32.10 40.13 -5.83
CA LEU A 527 31.18 40.92 -5.01
C LEU A 527 30.16 41.71 -5.86
N GLN A 528 30.61 42.29 -6.98
CA GLN A 528 29.75 43.05 -7.89
C GLN A 528 28.66 42.17 -8.51
N TYR A 529 28.99 40.92 -8.88
CA TYR A 529 28.00 39.96 -9.39
C TYR A 529 26.84 39.77 -8.41
N TYR A 530 27.13 39.56 -7.12
CA TYR A 530 26.09 39.38 -6.10
C TYR A 530 25.25 40.65 -5.90
N VAL A 531 25.88 41.83 -5.90
CA VAL A 531 25.17 43.12 -5.78
C VAL A 531 24.25 43.36 -6.98
N ASP A 532 24.73 43.13 -8.20
CA ASP A 532 23.94 43.37 -9.42
C ASP A 532 22.75 42.41 -9.49
N THR A 533 22.95 41.13 -9.19
CA THR A 533 21.86 40.14 -9.14
C THR A 533 20.85 40.47 -8.03
N ALA A 534 21.30 40.97 -6.87
CA ALA A 534 20.42 41.40 -5.79
C ALA A 534 19.51 42.57 -6.20
N LYS A 535 20.08 43.58 -6.88
CA LYS A 535 19.32 44.72 -7.43
C LYS A 535 18.32 44.28 -8.49
N GLU A 536 18.64 43.26 -9.28
CA GLU A 536 17.72 42.69 -10.26
C GLU A 536 16.53 42.01 -9.58
N MET A 537 16.79 41.18 -8.57
CA MET A 537 15.74 40.51 -7.79
C MET A 537 14.85 41.48 -7.00
N GLU A 538 15.42 42.55 -6.45
CA GLU A 538 14.64 43.61 -5.79
C GLU A 538 13.69 44.31 -6.78
N LYS A 539 14.16 44.62 -8.00
CA LYS A 539 13.32 45.22 -9.05
C LYS A 539 12.16 44.31 -9.49
N MET A 540 12.31 43.00 -9.36
CA MET A 540 11.23 42.04 -9.62
C MET A 540 10.15 42.02 -8.53
N GLY A 541 10.34 42.74 -7.42
CA GLY A 541 9.41 42.80 -6.31
C GLY A 541 9.65 41.74 -5.23
N ALA A 542 10.88 41.22 -5.11
CA ALA A 542 11.23 40.37 -3.96
C ALA A 542 11.02 41.12 -2.65
N HIS A 543 10.39 40.46 -1.67
CA HIS A 543 10.20 41.04 -0.34
C HIS A 543 11.45 40.87 0.52
N ILE A 544 12.18 39.77 0.31
CA ILE A 544 13.40 39.40 1.05
C ILE A 544 14.42 38.88 0.03
N LEU A 545 15.68 39.28 0.18
CA LEU A 545 16.79 38.68 -0.55
C LEU A 545 17.35 37.50 0.26
N GLY A 546 17.34 36.30 -0.31
CA GLY A 546 18.04 35.16 0.26
C GLY A 546 19.47 35.03 -0.28
N ILE A 547 20.42 34.77 0.60
CA ILE A 547 21.78 34.31 0.22
C ILE A 547 21.87 32.83 0.59
N LYS A 548 21.87 31.96 -0.41
CA LYS A 548 21.89 30.51 -0.23
C LYS A 548 23.30 29.95 -0.43
N ASP A 549 24.07 29.84 0.64
CA ASP A 549 25.34 29.13 0.65
C ASP A 549 25.13 27.63 0.90
N MET A 550 24.79 26.90 -0.16
CA MET A 550 24.43 25.47 -0.12
C MET A 550 25.60 24.51 0.20
N SER A 551 26.84 25.00 0.16
CA SER A 551 28.05 24.19 0.28
C SER A 551 28.96 24.61 1.44
N ALA A 552 28.53 25.57 2.29
CA ALA A 552 29.32 26.15 3.38
C ALA A 552 30.62 26.85 2.89
N LEU A 553 30.55 27.53 1.75
CA LEU A 553 31.69 28.23 1.14
C LEU A 553 31.88 29.65 1.67
N LEU A 554 30.82 30.27 2.20
CA LEU A 554 30.87 31.64 2.68
C LEU A 554 31.68 31.71 3.99
N LYS A 555 32.96 32.05 3.86
CA LYS A 555 33.87 32.24 4.99
C LYS A 555 33.41 33.43 5.86
N PRO A 556 33.74 33.47 7.17
CA PRO A 556 33.24 34.52 8.07
C PRO A 556 33.54 35.96 7.62
N TYR A 557 34.77 36.23 7.16
CA TYR A 557 35.13 37.55 6.64
C TYR A 557 34.47 37.87 5.30
N ALA A 558 34.24 36.86 4.45
CA ALA A 558 33.51 37.02 3.20
C ALA A 558 32.04 37.35 3.49
N ALA A 559 31.44 36.71 4.50
CA ALA A 559 30.07 37.01 4.95
C ALA A 559 29.93 38.47 5.38
N SER A 560 30.85 38.96 6.23
CA SER A 560 30.84 40.36 6.66
C SER A 560 30.94 41.34 5.47
N LYS A 561 31.87 41.08 4.53
CA LYS A 561 32.05 41.92 3.33
C LYS A 561 30.82 41.89 2.42
N LEU A 562 30.25 40.71 2.16
CA LEU A 562 29.08 40.51 1.31
C LEU A 562 27.85 41.19 1.88
N ILE A 563 27.51 40.89 3.13
CA ILE A 563 26.31 41.43 3.79
C ILE A 563 26.38 42.95 3.88
N LYS A 564 27.54 43.51 4.28
CA LYS A 564 27.71 44.97 4.35
C LYS A 564 27.52 45.63 2.98
N ALA A 565 28.05 45.04 1.91
CA ALA A 565 27.86 45.57 0.57
C ALA A 565 26.38 45.51 0.15
N LEU A 566 25.71 44.38 0.37
CA LEU A 566 24.29 44.24 0.03
C LEU A 566 23.41 45.21 0.83
N LYS A 567 23.59 45.35 2.15
CA LYS A 567 22.82 46.29 2.98
C LYS A 567 22.98 47.75 2.57
N ASN A 568 24.08 48.11 1.91
CA ASN A 568 24.30 49.46 1.38
C ASN A 568 23.63 49.68 0.01
N GLU A 569 23.30 48.60 -0.72
CA GLU A 569 22.97 48.65 -2.14
C GLU A 569 21.51 48.27 -2.46
N ILE A 570 20.82 47.60 -1.54
CA ILE A 570 19.38 47.23 -1.64
C ILE A 570 18.62 47.66 -0.38
N SER A 571 17.30 47.76 -0.49
CA SER A 571 16.41 48.24 0.58
C SER A 571 15.62 47.14 1.31
N ILE A 572 15.56 45.95 0.73
CA ILE A 572 14.87 44.77 1.26
C ILE A 572 15.73 44.00 2.27
N PRO A 573 15.12 43.29 3.24
CA PRO A 573 15.84 42.47 4.21
C PRO A 573 16.66 41.35 3.56
N ILE A 574 17.73 40.94 4.23
CA ILE A 574 18.63 39.86 3.81
C ILE A 574 18.46 38.66 4.74
N HIS A 575 18.23 37.49 4.13
CA HIS A 575 18.13 36.21 4.80
C HIS A 575 19.33 35.33 4.41
N LEU A 576 20.25 35.10 5.35
CA LEU A 576 21.42 34.27 5.11
C LEU A 576 21.15 32.81 5.47
N HIS A 577 21.37 31.95 4.49
CA HIS A 577 21.36 30.51 4.65
C HIS A 577 22.76 29.95 4.40
N THR A 578 23.30 29.19 5.34
CA THR A 578 24.57 28.47 5.17
C THR A 578 24.48 27.09 5.81
N HIS A 579 25.42 26.22 5.46
CA HIS A 579 25.65 24.92 6.11
C HIS A 579 26.88 25.02 7.02
N ASP A 580 27.04 24.06 7.92
CA ASP A 580 28.17 23.99 8.86
C ASP A 580 29.19 22.90 8.47
N THR A 581 29.22 22.52 7.19
CA THR A 581 30.07 21.44 6.68
C THR A 581 31.54 21.68 7.02
N THR A 582 31.97 22.93 7.04
CA THR A 582 33.36 23.33 7.35
C THR A 582 33.65 23.48 8.84
N GLY A 583 32.62 23.48 9.69
CA GLY A 583 32.69 23.88 11.09
C GLY A 583 32.80 25.40 11.31
N ASN A 584 32.73 26.22 10.25
CA ASN A 584 32.80 27.68 10.34
C ASN A 584 31.43 28.37 10.31
N GLY A 585 30.33 27.62 10.22
CA GLY A 585 29.00 28.17 9.95
C GLY A 585 28.49 29.09 11.06
N VAL A 586 28.74 28.75 12.34
CA VAL A 586 28.41 29.64 13.47
C VAL A 586 29.18 30.95 13.37
N ALA A 587 30.50 30.90 13.10
CA ALA A 587 31.32 32.10 12.95
C ALA A 587 30.87 32.96 11.76
N THR A 588 30.48 32.33 10.65
CA THR A 588 29.89 33.00 9.49
C THR A 588 28.61 33.74 9.83
N ILE A 589 27.71 33.11 10.58
CA ILE A 589 26.46 33.75 11.06
C ILE A 589 26.78 34.94 11.98
N LEU A 590 27.71 34.79 12.94
CA LEU A 590 28.06 35.88 13.85
C LEU A 590 28.63 37.08 13.07
N MET A 591 29.55 36.86 12.14
CA MET A 591 30.10 37.94 11.31
C MET A 591 29.06 38.58 10.37
N ALA A 592 28.08 37.81 9.91
CA ALA A 592 26.95 38.34 9.15
C ALA A 592 25.99 39.17 10.03
N ALA A 593 25.76 38.74 11.28
CA ALA A 593 24.96 39.46 12.26
C ALA A 593 25.56 40.82 12.60
N GLU A 594 26.88 40.88 12.82
CA GLU A 594 27.64 42.12 13.02
C GLU A 594 27.61 43.03 11.77
N ALA A 595 27.52 42.46 10.58
CA ALA A 595 27.37 43.21 9.33
C ALA A 595 25.93 43.66 9.03
N GLY A 596 24.96 43.30 9.90
CA GLY A 596 23.57 43.74 9.80
C GLY A 596 22.66 42.84 8.97
N VAL A 597 22.97 41.53 8.84
CA VAL A 597 22.02 40.57 8.25
C VAL A 597 20.76 40.49 9.10
N ASP A 598 19.58 40.44 8.47
CA ASP A 598 18.31 40.54 9.17
C ASP A 598 17.86 39.18 9.72
N ILE A 599 18.00 38.12 8.93
CA ILE A 599 17.51 36.77 9.25
C ILE A 599 18.59 35.72 8.94
N VAL A 600 18.70 34.68 9.76
CA VAL A 600 19.59 33.53 9.50
C VAL A 600 18.87 32.19 9.66
N ASP A 601 19.29 31.20 8.88
CA ASP A 601 18.88 29.81 9.05
C ASP A 601 19.77 29.08 10.06
N THR A 602 19.15 28.38 11.02
CA THR A 602 19.82 27.51 11.98
C THR A 602 19.00 26.23 12.22
N ALA A 603 19.60 25.21 12.83
CA ALA A 603 18.90 24.02 13.28
C ALA A 603 19.11 23.80 14.78
N PHE A 604 18.17 23.14 15.48
CA PHE A 604 18.38 22.76 16.88
C PHE A 604 19.67 21.95 17.04
N SER A 605 20.38 22.12 18.15
CA SER A 605 21.72 21.53 18.35
C SER A 605 21.82 20.04 17.97
N SER A 606 20.86 19.22 18.38
CA SER A 606 20.81 17.79 18.08
C SER A 606 20.61 17.44 16.59
N MET A 607 20.20 18.41 15.77
CA MET A 607 19.96 18.29 14.33
C MET A 607 20.84 19.26 13.53
N SER A 608 21.90 19.81 14.15
CA SER A 608 22.81 20.80 13.55
C SER A 608 24.21 20.22 13.30
N GLY A 609 25.08 21.03 12.69
CA GLY A 609 26.48 20.67 12.44
C GLY A 609 26.65 19.64 11.32
N LEU A 610 27.90 19.28 11.04
CA LEU A 610 28.26 18.47 9.87
C LEU A 610 27.68 19.13 8.62
N THR A 611 26.97 18.38 7.76
CA THR A 611 26.33 18.94 6.58
C THR A 611 25.04 19.72 6.86
N SER A 612 24.54 19.76 8.09
CA SER A 612 23.35 20.55 8.47
C SER A 612 23.68 22.04 8.62
N GLN A 613 22.70 22.84 9.03
CA GLN A 613 22.87 24.23 9.42
C GLN A 613 23.69 24.38 10.72
N PRO A 614 24.21 25.58 10.99
CA PRO A 614 24.81 25.92 12.28
C PRO A 614 23.84 25.72 13.45
N ALA A 615 24.40 25.40 14.61
CA ALA A 615 23.63 25.14 15.82
C ALA A 615 22.91 26.38 16.35
N MET A 616 21.57 26.36 16.36
CA MET A 616 20.71 27.42 16.85
C MET A 616 21.05 27.80 18.30
N ASN A 617 21.13 26.81 19.19
CA ASN A 617 21.42 27.06 20.61
C ASN A 617 22.79 27.75 20.78
N ALA A 618 23.78 27.40 19.95
CA ALA A 618 25.10 28.01 20.00
C ALA A 618 25.07 29.47 19.51
N VAL A 619 24.38 29.75 18.40
CA VAL A 619 24.20 31.13 17.88
C VAL A 619 23.46 32.00 18.90
N VAL A 620 22.34 31.49 19.45
CA VAL A 620 21.54 32.20 20.46
C VAL A 620 22.36 32.47 21.73
N ALA A 621 23.14 31.49 22.19
CA ALA A 621 24.01 31.66 23.35
C ALA A 621 25.13 32.68 23.10
N ALA A 622 25.75 32.64 21.91
CA ALA A 622 26.85 33.54 21.55
C ALA A 622 26.39 35.01 21.41
N LEU A 623 25.15 35.24 20.97
CA LEU A 623 24.57 36.59 20.83
C LEU A 623 23.91 37.11 22.11
N LYS A 624 23.83 36.30 23.17
CA LYS A 624 23.19 36.73 24.41
C LYS A 624 23.97 37.91 25.03
N ASN A 625 23.24 38.96 25.40
CA ASN A 625 23.81 40.23 25.91
C ASN A 625 24.62 41.03 24.87
N THR A 626 24.42 40.80 23.57
CA THR A 626 24.88 41.71 22.51
C THR A 626 23.70 42.48 21.91
N ASP A 627 23.99 43.49 21.08
CA ASP A 627 22.95 44.28 20.40
C ASP A 627 22.12 43.42 19.42
N ARG A 628 22.63 42.26 19.01
CA ARG A 628 21.98 41.32 18.08
C ARG A 628 21.31 40.13 18.79
N ASP A 629 21.14 40.18 20.11
CA ASP A 629 20.48 39.13 20.90
C ASP A 629 19.08 38.76 20.34
N SER A 630 18.92 37.50 19.90
CA SER A 630 17.69 36.97 19.29
C SER A 630 16.47 36.94 20.22
N LYS A 631 16.66 37.06 21.53
CA LYS A 631 15.63 36.94 22.58
C LYS A 631 14.96 35.57 22.70
N LEU A 632 15.47 34.54 22.00
CA LEU A 632 15.06 33.16 22.23
C LEU A 632 15.62 32.63 23.57
N ASP A 633 14.79 31.90 24.29
CA ASP A 633 15.16 31.32 25.59
C ASP A 633 15.89 29.98 25.42
N LEU A 634 17.14 29.90 25.93
CA LEU A 634 17.99 28.72 25.75
C LEU A 634 17.44 27.46 26.43
N ASP A 635 16.78 27.57 27.57
CA ASP A 635 16.24 26.42 28.30
C ASP A 635 15.04 25.82 27.54
N ASN A 636 14.22 26.67 26.93
CA ASN A 636 13.14 26.27 26.03
C ASN A 636 13.68 25.60 24.77
N LEU A 637 14.73 26.16 24.15
CA LEU A 637 15.37 25.55 22.97
C LEU A 637 16.02 24.20 23.31
N GLN A 638 16.62 24.07 24.50
CA GLN A 638 17.21 22.81 24.95
C GLN A 638 16.17 21.70 25.08
N GLN A 639 15.00 21.99 25.67
CA GLN A 639 13.91 21.01 25.77
C GLN A 639 13.44 20.48 24.40
N ILE A 640 13.44 21.33 23.36
CA ILE A 640 13.12 20.90 21.99
C ILE A 640 14.28 20.06 21.42
N SER A 641 15.53 20.47 21.66
CA SER A 641 16.70 19.71 21.22
C SER A 641 16.79 18.31 21.88
N ASP A 642 16.37 18.16 23.14
CA ASP A 642 16.36 16.88 23.84
C ASP A 642 15.37 15.89 23.19
N TYR A 643 14.21 16.37 22.74
CA TYR A 643 13.27 15.56 21.97
C TYR A 643 13.92 15.03 20.69
N TRP A 644 14.57 15.91 19.92
CA TRP A 644 15.24 15.52 18.69
C TRP A 644 16.45 14.60 18.91
N THR A 645 17.13 14.73 20.06
CA THR A 645 18.21 13.82 20.49
C THR A 645 17.70 12.39 20.65
N ALA A 646 16.51 12.20 21.20
CA ALA A 646 15.89 10.88 21.32
C ALA A 646 15.35 10.35 19.97
N VAL A 647 14.90 11.23 19.07
CA VAL A 647 14.34 10.85 17.75
C VAL A 647 15.42 10.47 16.74
N ARG A 648 16.49 11.27 16.61
CA ARG A 648 17.52 11.11 15.57
C ARG A 648 18.12 9.70 15.47
N PRO A 649 18.44 8.98 16.56
CA PRO A 649 19.00 7.63 16.50
C PRO A 649 18.16 6.62 15.71
N VAL A 650 16.83 6.79 15.66
CA VAL A 650 15.93 5.93 14.85
C VAL A 650 16.30 5.97 13.36
N TYR A 651 16.90 7.07 12.91
CA TYR A 651 17.25 7.35 11.52
C TYR A 651 18.73 7.11 11.21
N ALA A 652 19.50 6.55 12.14
CA ALA A 652 20.97 6.43 12.03
C ALA A 652 21.46 5.73 10.76
N GLN A 653 20.68 4.78 10.21
CA GLN A 653 21.00 4.08 8.95
C GLN A 653 21.09 4.99 7.71
N PHE A 654 20.57 6.22 7.80
CA PHE A 654 20.57 7.20 6.71
C PHE A 654 21.64 8.28 6.89
N GLU A 655 22.43 8.25 7.97
CA GLU A 655 23.46 9.25 8.22
C GLU A 655 24.73 9.02 7.41
N SER A 656 25.43 10.11 7.06
CA SER A 656 26.75 10.03 6.45
C SER A 656 27.81 9.52 7.43
N ASP A 657 28.93 9.03 6.91
CA ASP A 657 30.07 8.62 7.74
C ASP A 657 30.80 9.79 8.42
N LEU A 658 30.48 11.05 8.09
CA LEU A 658 31.10 12.22 8.69
C LEU A 658 30.85 12.24 10.21
N LYS A 659 31.93 12.34 10.99
CA LYS A 659 31.88 12.51 12.45
C LYS A 659 32.21 13.93 12.90
N SER A 660 32.78 14.75 12.01
CA SER A 660 33.12 16.16 12.23
C SER A 660 33.01 16.95 10.93
N GLY A 661 33.12 18.28 11.02
CA GLY A 661 33.25 19.13 9.83
C GLY A 661 34.49 18.78 9.00
N THR A 662 34.45 19.16 7.71
CA THR A 662 35.51 18.96 6.73
C THR A 662 35.71 20.22 5.88
N THR A 663 36.96 20.68 5.78
CA THR A 663 37.33 21.89 5.02
C THR A 663 37.64 21.60 3.56
N GLU A 664 37.62 20.33 3.13
CA GLU A 664 37.81 19.96 1.72
C GLU A 664 36.71 20.54 0.82
N ILE A 665 35.58 20.94 1.41
CA ILE A 665 34.46 21.51 0.69
C ILE A 665 34.82 22.85 0.02
N TYR A 666 35.79 23.61 0.56
CA TYR A 666 36.28 24.82 -0.10
C TYR A 666 36.97 24.51 -1.44
N LYS A 667 37.46 23.27 -1.62
CA LYS A 667 38.08 22.82 -2.87
C LYS A 667 37.05 22.24 -3.84
N TYR A 668 36.20 21.33 -3.37
CA TYR A 668 35.30 20.57 -4.23
C TYR A 668 33.92 21.21 -4.43
N GLU A 669 33.51 22.10 -3.51
CA GLU A 669 32.25 22.85 -3.57
C GLU A 669 30.99 21.96 -3.69
N ILE A 670 31.06 20.72 -3.20
CA ILE A 670 29.95 19.76 -3.19
C ILE A 670 28.91 20.18 -2.13
N PRO A 671 27.63 20.39 -2.48
CA PRO A 671 26.61 20.75 -1.49
C PRO A 671 26.37 19.66 -0.46
N GLY A 672 25.93 20.03 0.75
CA GLY A 672 25.72 19.08 1.86
C GLY A 672 24.85 17.88 1.48
N GLY A 673 23.68 18.12 0.87
CA GLY A 673 22.79 17.05 0.41
C GLY A 673 23.38 16.19 -0.72
N GLN A 674 24.26 16.73 -1.57
CA GLN A 674 24.97 15.92 -2.57
C GLN A 674 26.08 15.10 -1.92
N TYR A 675 26.75 15.63 -0.89
CA TYR A 675 27.84 14.95 -0.20
C TYR A 675 27.35 13.64 0.45
N SER A 676 26.23 13.69 1.17
CA SER A 676 25.61 12.50 1.77
C SER A 676 25.12 11.46 0.74
N ASN A 677 24.78 11.90 -0.48
CA ASN A 677 24.28 11.03 -1.55
C ASN A 677 25.37 10.51 -2.51
N LEU A 678 26.47 11.25 -2.70
CA LEU A 678 27.49 10.97 -3.71
C LEU A 678 28.24 9.67 -3.41
N LYS A 679 28.59 9.42 -2.15
CA LYS A 679 29.31 8.19 -1.78
C LYS A 679 28.46 6.93 -2.06
N PRO A 680 27.22 6.80 -1.56
CA PRO A 680 26.35 5.68 -1.93
C PRO A 680 26.14 5.54 -3.45
N GLN A 681 26.03 6.67 -4.16
CA GLN A 681 25.91 6.66 -5.63
C GLN A 681 27.17 6.06 -6.28
N VAL A 682 28.37 6.47 -5.87
CA VAL A 682 29.64 5.94 -6.36
C VAL A 682 29.81 4.46 -6.05
N GLU A 683 29.43 4.03 -4.84
CA GLU A 683 29.45 2.62 -4.42
C GLU A 683 28.51 1.76 -5.26
N SER A 684 27.33 2.28 -5.64
CA SER A 684 26.38 1.57 -6.51
C SER A 684 26.94 1.25 -7.91
N PHE A 685 27.93 2.02 -8.38
CA PHE A 685 28.65 1.76 -9.63
C PHE A 685 29.89 0.85 -9.43
N GLY A 686 30.15 0.35 -8.22
CA GLY A 686 31.33 -0.45 -7.89
C GLY A 686 32.63 0.36 -7.77
N LEU A 687 32.52 1.70 -7.71
CA LEU A 687 33.65 2.63 -7.72
C LEU A 687 33.98 3.21 -6.34
N GLY A 688 33.47 2.61 -5.26
CA GLY A 688 33.66 3.11 -3.88
C GLY A 688 35.13 3.34 -3.51
N HIS A 689 36.03 2.46 -3.96
CA HIS A 689 37.48 2.58 -3.74
C HIS A 689 38.13 3.79 -4.47
N LYS A 690 37.45 4.38 -5.46
CA LYS A 690 37.89 5.55 -6.24
C LYS A 690 37.22 6.86 -5.80
N PHE A 691 36.57 6.90 -4.64
CA PHE A 691 35.81 8.08 -4.22
C PHE A 691 36.65 9.37 -4.20
N ASN A 692 37.94 9.30 -3.81
CA ASN A 692 38.82 10.45 -3.85
C ASN A 692 39.14 10.93 -5.28
N GLU A 693 39.36 10.01 -6.23
CA GLU A 693 39.52 10.36 -7.66
C GLU A 693 38.28 11.09 -8.18
N ILE A 694 37.09 10.66 -7.75
CA ILE A 694 35.82 11.27 -8.17
C ILE A 694 35.64 12.67 -7.56
N LYS A 695 36.09 12.91 -6.32
CA LYS A 695 36.08 14.28 -5.74
C LYS A 695 36.99 15.22 -6.52
N GLU A 696 38.20 14.78 -6.89
CA GLU A 696 39.10 15.58 -7.74
C GLU A 696 38.47 15.85 -9.10
N MET A 697 37.93 14.82 -9.75
CA MET A 697 37.25 14.96 -11.03
C MET A 697 36.02 15.88 -10.94
N TYR A 698 35.31 15.91 -9.81
CA TYR A 698 34.19 16.84 -9.60
C TYR A 698 34.63 18.31 -9.70
N LYS A 699 35.81 18.64 -9.17
CA LYS A 699 36.42 19.96 -9.32
C LYS A 699 36.84 20.22 -10.78
N GLU A 700 37.56 19.29 -11.38
CA GLU A 700 38.02 19.42 -12.78
C GLU A 700 36.85 19.60 -13.75
N VAL A 701 35.76 18.87 -13.53
CA VAL A 701 34.51 19.01 -14.30
C VAL A 701 33.92 20.41 -14.09
N ASN A 702 33.85 20.93 -12.86
CA ASN A 702 33.36 22.29 -12.64
C ASN A 702 34.17 23.32 -13.45
N ASP A 703 35.50 23.21 -13.42
CA ASP A 703 36.39 24.12 -14.11
C ASP A 703 36.21 23.99 -15.65
N MET A 704 36.09 22.75 -16.16
CA MET A 704 35.80 22.46 -17.57
C MET A 704 34.45 23.00 -18.04
N LEU A 705 33.44 23.02 -17.17
CA LEU A 705 32.11 23.58 -17.45
C LEU A 705 32.08 25.12 -17.39
N GLY A 706 33.21 25.75 -17.06
CA GLY A 706 33.38 27.20 -17.00
C GLY A 706 33.08 27.81 -15.64
N ASP A 707 33.24 27.05 -14.55
CA ASP A 707 32.92 27.41 -13.16
C ASP A 707 31.44 27.77 -12.96
N ILE A 708 30.64 26.84 -12.42
CA ILE A 708 29.19 27.00 -12.31
C ILE A 708 28.70 26.98 -10.87
N VAL A 709 27.51 27.53 -10.66
CA VAL A 709 26.74 27.33 -9.42
C VAL A 709 26.33 25.86 -9.36
N LYS A 710 26.63 25.20 -8.24
CA LYS A 710 26.42 23.76 -8.05
C LYS A 710 25.39 23.54 -6.95
N VAL A 711 24.13 23.39 -7.33
CA VAL A 711 23.01 23.04 -6.43
C VAL A 711 22.01 22.22 -7.22
N THR A 712 21.18 21.39 -6.59
CA THR A 712 20.28 20.50 -7.33
C THR A 712 19.42 21.26 -8.36
N PRO A 713 19.43 20.88 -9.66
CA PRO A 713 20.04 19.66 -10.22
C PRO A 713 21.47 19.81 -10.81
N SER A 714 22.06 21.01 -10.90
CA SER A 714 23.39 21.22 -11.49
C SER A 714 24.49 20.47 -10.74
N SER A 715 24.45 20.41 -9.40
CA SER A 715 25.43 19.64 -8.61
C SER A 715 25.38 18.13 -8.90
N LYS A 716 24.17 17.59 -9.12
CA LYS A 716 24.00 16.18 -9.52
C LYS A 716 24.61 15.95 -10.91
N MET A 717 24.37 16.86 -11.85
CA MET A 717 24.93 16.78 -13.20
C MET A 717 26.47 16.78 -13.18
N VAL A 718 27.10 17.65 -12.37
CA VAL A 718 28.56 17.64 -12.18
C VAL A 718 29.03 16.30 -11.59
N GLY A 719 28.29 15.75 -10.62
CA GLY A 719 28.57 14.43 -10.04
C GLY A 719 28.47 13.28 -11.05
N ASP A 720 27.40 13.25 -11.84
CA ASP A 720 27.17 12.23 -12.87
C ASP A 720 28.29 12.28 -13.94
N LEU A 721 28.70 13.48 -14.36
CA LEU A 721 29.80 13.67 -15.31
C LEU A 721 31.15 13.26 -14.71
N ALA A 722 31.41 13.58 -13.44
CA ALA A 722 32.65 13.17 -12.77
C ALA A 722 32.76 11.64 -12.64
N ILE A 723 31.67 10.97 -12.25
CA ILE A 723 31.61 9.49 -12.21
C ILE A 723 31.83 8.91 -13.60
N PHE A 724 31.16 9.47 -14.61
CA PHE A 724 31.29 9.03 -16.00
C PHE A 724 32.73 9.16 -16.51
N MET A 725 33.40 10.29 -16.22
CA MET A 725 34.77 10.52 -16.65
C MET A 725 35.74 9.56 -15.96
N VAL A 726 35.65 9.38 -14.63
CA VAL A 726 36.50 8.43 -13.90
C VAL A 726 36.29 6.99 -14.38
N LYS A 727 35.03 6.58 -14.62
CA LYS A 727 34.71 5.23 -15.08
C LYS A 727 35.30 4.93 -16.46
N ASN A 728 35.33 5.93 -17.34
CA ASN A 728 35.78 5.78 -18.73
C ASN A 728 37.23 6.24 -18.96
N ASN A 729 38.00 6.53 -17.89
CA ASN A 729 39.36 7.07 -17.96
C ASN A 729 39.48 8.32 -18.86
N LEU A 730 38.49 9.21 -18.74
CA LEU A 730 38.46 10.50 -19.42
C LEU A 730 39.06 11.59 -18.52
N SER A 731 39.69 12.57 -19.16
CA SER A 731 40.18 13.80 -18.53
C SER A 731 39.68 15.02 -19.31
N PRO A 732 39.68 16.22 -18.73
CA PRO A 732 39.30 17.45 -19.45
C PRO A 732 40.06 17.66 -20.77
N GLU A 733 41.30 17.19 -20.86
CA GLU A 733 42.14 17.32 -22.06
C GLU A 733 41.76 16.33 -23.17
N ASN A 734 41.27 15.14 -22.81
CA ASN A 734 41.02 14.07 -23.77
C ASN A 734 39.53 13.82 -24.06
N VAL A 735 38.62 14.42 -23.27
CA VAL A 735 37.17 14.23 -23.41
C VAL A 735 36.65 14.70 -24.76
N LEU A 736 37.29 15.71 -25.37
CA LEU A 736 36.90 16.21 -26.68
C LEU A 736 37.21 15.21 -27.81
N GLU A 737 38.29 14.44 -27.68
CA GLU A 737 38.68 13.45 -28.68
C GLU A 737 37.99 12.10 -28.42
N LYS A 738 38.06 11.60 -27.18
CA LYS A 738 37.53 10.27 -26.83
C LYS A 738 36.02 10.27 -26.62
N GLY A 739 35.44 11.41 -26.22
CA GLY A 739 34.02 11.52 -25.90
C GLY A 739 33.09 11.61 -27.12
N GLU A 740 33.61 11.93 -28.31
CA GLU A 740 32.80 12.12 -29.53
C GLU A 740 31.93 10.89 -29.86
N SER A 741 32.48 9.69 -29.66
CA SER A 741 31.78 8.42 -29.90
C SER A 741 30.95 7.92 -28.71
N MET A 742 30.99 8.59 -27.56
CA MET A 742 30.36 8.12 -26.32
C MET A 742 28.93 8.65 -26.13
N ALA A 743 28.17 7.98 -25.27
CA ALA A 743 26.88 8.46 -24.78
C ALA A 743 27.08 9.07 -23.38
N PHE A 744 26.88 10.38 -23.27
CA PHE A 744 26.97 11.10 -21.99
C PHE A 744 25.73 10.85 -21.12
N PRO A 745 25.83 11.02 -19.79
CA PRO A 745 24.68 10.91 -18.91
C PRO A 745 23.55 11.90 -19.29
N ASP A 746 22.28 11.48 -19.15
CA ASP A 746 21.11 12.29 -19.52
C ASP A 746 21.06 13.66 -18.81
N SER A 747 21.58 13.74 -17.58
CA SER A 747 21.68 14.99 -16.82
C SER A 747 22.64 15.98 -17.48
N VAL A 748 23.73 15.49 -18.07
CA VAL A 748 24.73 16.28 -18.79
C VAL A 748 24.16 16.75 -20.13
N VAL A 749 23.49 15.86 -20.86
CA VAL A 749 22.77 16.22 -22.10
C VAL A 749 21.72 17.29 -21.82
N SER A 750 20.91 17.11 -20.78
CA SER A 750 19.88 18.09 -20.37
C SER A 750 20.47 19.45 -20.01
N TYR A 751 21.61 19.47 -19.31
CA TYR A 751 22.31 20.72 -18.98
C TYR A 751 22.76 21.46 -20.24
N PHE A 752 23.52 20.79 -21.12
CA PHE A 752 24.04 21.40 -22.34
C PHE A 752 22.97 21.77 -23.35
N LYS A 753 21.82 21.08 -23.33
CA LYS A 753 20.65 21.43 -24.13
C LYS A 753 20.01 22.74 -23.68
N GLY A 754 20.32 23.23 -22.46
CA GLY A 754 19.69 24.41 -21.87
C GLY A 754 18.45 24.09 -21.02
N MET A 755 18.16 22.81 -20.78
CA MET A 755 16.99 22.39 -20.01
C MET A 755 17.13 22.67 -18.51
N MET A 756 18.34 22.95 -17.99
CA MET A 756 18.54 23.37 -16.59
C MET A 756 18.61 24.90 -16.43
N GLY A 757 18.34 25.65 -17.50
CA GLY A 757 18.56 27.10 -17.56
C GLY A 757 19.91 27.46 -18.18
N GLN A 758 20.24 28.75 -18.13
CA GLN A 758 21.44 29.30 -18.77
C GLN A 758 22.50 29.65 -17.72
N PRO A 759 23.73 29.09 -17.80
CA PRO A 759 24.79 29.45 -16.87
C PRO A 759 25.33 30.86 -17.18
N LYS A 760 25.82 31.55 -16.14
CA LYS A 760 26.55 32.82 -16.31
C LYS A 760 27.75 32.59 -17.26
N GLY A 761 27.85 33.39 -18.31
CA GLY A 761 28.92 33.27 -19.33
C GLY A 761 28.63 32.28 -20.45
N GLY A 762 27.50 31.56 -20.41
CA GLY A 762 27.10 30.57 -21.42
C GLY A 762 27.83 29.23 -21.30
N PHE A 763 27.54 28.31 -22.22
CA PHE A 763 28.14 26.97 -22.26
C PHE A 763 29.47 26.97 -23.03
N PRO A 764 30.50 26.21 -22.58
CA PRO A 764 31.69 25.98 -23.38
C PRO A 764 31.33 25.22 -24.68
N LYS A 765 31.63 25.81 -25.84
CA LYS A 765 31.06 25.40 -27.14
C LYS A 765 31.51 24.03 -27.63
N ASP A 766 32.77 23.67 -27.41
CA ASP A 766 33.33 22.41 -27.92
C ASP A 766 32.71 21.18 -27.23
N ILE A 767 32.66 21.20 -25.89
CA ILE A 767 32.02 20.13 -25.11
C ILE A 767 30.50 20.12 -25.32
N GLN A 768 29.85 21.28 -25.46
CA GLN A 768 28.42 21.36 -25.78
C GLN A 768 28.11 20.62 -27.09
N ARG A 769 28.91 20.85 -28.14
CA ARG A 769 28.76 20.17 -29.44
C ARG A 769 28.90 18.66 -29.31
N ILE A 770 29.89 18.19 -28.56
CA ILE A 770 30.17 16.74 -28.42
C ILE A 770 29.08 16.04 -27.61
N VAL A 771 28.57 16.67 -26.55
CA VAL A 771 27.50 16.11 -25.73
C VAL A 771 26.18 16.06 -26.51
N LEU A 772 25.83 17.13 -27.24
CA LEU A 772 24.56 17.22 -27.96
C LEU A 772 24.56 16.50 -29.31
N LYS A 773 25.72 16.40 -29.98
CA LYS A 773 25.84 15.85 -31.33
C LYS A 773 24.95 16.62 -32.30
N GLU A 774 23.82 16.02 -32.70
CA GLU A 774 22.83 16.61 -33.62
C GLU A 774 21.68 17.31 -32.88
N ASP A 775 21.57 17.18 -31.55
CA ASP A 775 20.52 17.83 -30.76
C ASP A 775 20.69 19.35 -30.73
N GLU A 776 19.59 20.08 -30.95
CA GLU A 776 19.58 21.54 -30.83
C GLU A 776 19.49 22.01 -29.38
N ALA A 777 20.32 22.99 -29.03
CA ALA A 777 20.28 23.68 -27.75
C ALA A 777 19.23 24.79 -27.73
N ILE A 778 18.59 25.00 -26.57
CA ILE A 778 17.63 26.07 -26.33
C ILE A 778 18.28 27.23 -25.58
N ASN A 779 17.85 28.46 -25.89
CA ASN A 779 18.30 29.69 -25.23
C ASN A 779 17.16 30.42 -24.49
N VAL A 780 15.96 29.81 -24.48
CA VAL A 780 14.76 30.31 -23.79
C VAL A 780 14.54 29.56 -22.49
N ARG A 781 13.59 30.01 -21.66
CA ARG A 781 13.23 29.28 -20.45
C ARG A 781 12.53 27.98 -20.83
N PRO A 782 12.94 26.81 -20.31
CA PRO A 782 12.40 25.52 -20.76
C PRO A 782 10.87 25.40 -20.65
N GLY A 783 10.26 26.04 -19.66
CA GLY A 783 8.79 26.04 -19.48
C GLY A 783 8.01 26.70 -20.62
N GLU A 784 8.64 27.60 -21.39
CA GLU A 784 8.01 28.26 -22.56
C GLU A 784 7.81 27.31 -23.75
N LEU A 785 8.50 26.17 -23.74
CA LEU A 785 8.43 25.16 -24.80
C LEU A 785 7.45 24.02 -24.47
N LEU A 786 6.86 24.04 -23.27
CA LEU A 786 6.00 22.97 -22.78
C LEU A 786 4.54 23.37 -22.87
N GLU A 787 3.73 22.46 -23.43
CA GLU A 787 2.28 22.64 -23.48
C GLU A 787 1.67 22.65 -22.07
N PRO A 788 0.67 23.51 -21.81
CA PRO A 788 -0.05 23.53 -20.54
C PRO A 788 -0.69 22.19 -20.19
N VAL A 789 -0.64 21.82 -18.90
CA VAL A 789 -1.32 20.61 -18.40
C VAL A 789 -2.81 20.87 -18.20
N ASP A 790 -3.67 19.97 -18.68
CA ASP A 790 -5.10 19.95 -18.33
C ASP A 790 -5.33 19.16 -17.03
N PHE A 791 -5.55 19.87 -15.92
CA PHE A 791 -5.80 19.25 -14.62
C PHE A 791 -7.17 18.57 -14.52
N HIS A 792 -8.15 18.97 -15.32
CA HIS A 792 -9.49 18.37 -15.29
C HIS A 792 -9.46 16.97 -15.90
N ASP A 793 -8.85 16.84 -17.08
CA ASP A 793 -8.68 15.55 -17.74
C ASP A 793 -7.78 14.62 -16.94
N MET A 794 -6.71 15.15 -16.34
CA MET A 794 -5.83 14.39 -15.44
C MET A 794 -6.57 13.86 -14.21
N LYS A 795 -7.41 14.69 -13.59
CA LYS A 795 -8.25 14.27 -12.46
C LYS A 795 -9.22 13.16 -12.88
N LYS A 796 -9.93 13.35 -13.99
CA LYS A 796 -10.85 12.36 -14.53
C LYS A 796 -10.16 11.02 -14.83
N TYR A 797 -8.97 11.06 -15.44
CA TYR A 797 -8.15 9.88 -15.68
C TYR A 797 -7.83 9.11 -14.38
N LEU A 798 -7.37 9.81 -13.35
CA LEU A 798 -7.05 9.19 -12.05
C LEU A 798 -8.30 8.58 -11.40
N GLU A 799 -9.42 9.31 -11.41
CA GLU A 799 -10.69 8.85 -10.83
C GLU A 799 -11.24 7.62 -11.57
N GLU A 800 -11.13 7.58 -12.90
CA GLU A 800 -11.54 6.44 -13.72
C GLU A 800 -10.64 5.22 -13.52
N LYS A 801 -9.32 5.41 -13.40
CA LYS A 801 -8.33 4.34 -13.22
C LYS A 801 -8.43 3.69 -11.83
N TYR A 802 -8.53 4.50 -10.77
CA TYR A 802 -8.50 4.01 -9.38
C TYR A 802 -9.88 3.90 -8.73
N LYS A 803 -10.96 4.30 -9.43
CA LYS A 803 -12.36 4.26 -8.93
C LYS A 803 -12.52 4.96 -7.57
N LYS A 804 -11.81 6.06 -7.38
CA LYS A 804 -11.76 6.88 -6.15
C LYS A 804 -11.68 8.35 -6.55
N GLN A 805 -12.28 9.24 -5.77
CA GLN A 805 -12.10 10.70 -5.92
C GLN A 805 -10.68 11.14 -5.52
N PHE A 806 -10.17 12.15 -6.22
CA PHE A 806 -8.88 12.77 -5.95
C PHE A 806 -9.03 14.26 -5.63
N THR A 807 -8.25 14.73 -4.66
CA THR A 807 -8.12 16.14 -4.32
C THR A 807 -7.23 16.86 -5.35
N ASP A 808 -7.33 18.18 -5.43
CA ASP A 808 -6.49 18.94 -6.37
C ASP A 808 -5.01 18.87 -5.96
N GLU A 809 -4.72 18.76 -4.66
CA GLU A 809 -3.40 18.49 -4.09
C GLU A 809 -2.81 17.16 -4.59
N GLU A 810 -3.63 16.11 -4.66
CA GLU A 810 -3.24 14.81 -5.23
C GLU A 810 -3.01 14.93 -6.76
N VAL A 811 -3.84 15.69 -7.47
CA VAL A 811 -3.70 15.91 -8.92
C VAL A 811 -2.40 16.66 -9.25
N ILE A 812 -2.07 17.75 -8.53
CA ILE A 812 -0.80 18.46 -8.72
C ILE A 812 0.41 17.62 -8.30
N SER A 813 0.25 16.76 -7.28
CA SER A 813 1.28 15.78 -6.90
C SER A 813 1.57 14.80 -8.04
N TYR A 814 0.51 14.29 -8.70
CA TYR A 814 0.64 13.43 -9.87
C TYR A 814 1.25 14.17 -11.06
N ALA A 815 0.87 15.43 -11.32
CA ALA A 815 1.46 16.24 -12.39
C ALA A 815 2.98 16.43 -12.20
N LEU A 816 3.43 16.62 -10.95
CA LEU A 816 4.85 16.76 -10.62
C LEU A 816 5.59 15.41 -10.68
N TYR A 817 4.95 14.34 -10.19
CA TYR A 817 5.55 13.03 -9.96
C TYR A 817 4.61 11.85 -10.30
N PRO A 818 4.33 11.58 -11.58
CA PRO A 818 3.34 10.57 -11.97
C PRO A 818 3.67 9.18 -11.41
N ASP A 819 4.86 8.65 -11.73
CA ASP A 819 5.26 7.29 -11.35
C ASP A 819 5.35 7.12 -9.82
N VAL A 820 5.88 8.14 -9.13
CA VAL A 820 6.04 8.11 -7.66
C VAL A 820 4.68 8.10 -6.98
N PHE A 821 3.75 8.91 -7.48
CA PHE A 821 2.41 8.99 -6.94
C PHE A 821 1.63 7.69 -7.20
N GLU A 822 1.75 7.09 -8.39
CA GLU A 822 1.15 5.78 -8.67
C GLU A 822 1.72 4.68 -7.76
N ASP A 823 3.04 4.66 -7.56
CA ASP A 823 3.67 3.69 -6.67
C ASP A 823 3.29 3.91 -5.21
N TYR A 824 3.07 5.15 -4.79
CA TYR A 824 2.46 5.45 -3.49
C TYR A 824 1.04 4.89 -3.39
N LEU A 825 0.19 5.07 -4.41
CA LEU A 825 -1.17 4.51 -4.42
C LEU A 825 -1.17 2.98 -4.36
N LYS A 826 -0.30 2.32 -5.15
CA LYS A 826 -0.10 0.86 -5.10
C LYS A 826 0.34 0.40 -3.72
N TYR A 827 1.28 1.12 -3.10
CA TYR A 827 1.74 0.83 -1.74
C TYR A 827 0.60 0.93 -0.72
N ILE A 828 -0.22 1.98 -0.77
CA ILE A 828 -1.38 2.12 0.12
C ILE A 828 -2.41 1.01 -0.14
N GLN A 829 -2.58 0.59 -1.39
CA GLN A 829 -3.44 -0.56 -1.72
C GLN A 829 -2.88 -1.88 -1.17
N GLU A 830 -1.57 -2.07 -1.12
CA GLU A 830 -0.93 -3.28 -0.62
C GLU A 830 -0.86 -3.32 0.92
N TYR A 831 -0.36 -2.27 1.56
CA TYR A 831 -0.05 -2.26 3.01
C TYR A 831 -1.00 -1.40 3.85
N GLY A 832 -1.75 -0.50 3.23
CA GLY A 832 -2.55 0.52 3.93
C GLY A 832 -1.74 1.77 4.28
N ASN A 833 -2.39 2.72 4.96
CA ASN A 833 -1.74 3.94 5.43
C ASN A 833 -1.00 3.69 6.74
N LEU A 834 0.33 3.80 6.70
CA LEU A 834 1.21 3.60 7.85
C LEU A 834 1.83 4.90 8.38
N ALA A 835 1.36 6.07 7.93
CA ALA A 835 1.91 7.37 8.36
C ALA A 835 1.84 7.58 9.89
N ASN A 836 0.85 6.98 10.56
CA ASN A 836 0.66 7.11 12.01
C ASN A 836 1.48 6.12 12.86
N MET A 837 2.11 5.12 12.24
CA MET A 837 3.01 4.16 12.90
C MET A 837 4.22 4.88 13.50
N GLY A 838 4.72 4.41 14.65
CA GLY A 838 5.99 4.89 15.22
C GLY A 838 7.15 4.71 14.24
N SER A 839 8.08 5.67 14.18
CA SER A 839 9.19 5.63 13.21
C SER A 839 10.17 4.49 13.48
N ASP A 840 10.34 4.12 14.75
CA ASP A 840 11.11 2.94 15.16
C ASP A 840 10.49 1.65 14.60
N VAL A 841 9.16 1.52 14.63
CA VAL A 841 8.46 0.36 14.07
C VAL A 841 8.44 0.40 12.54
N PHE A 842 8.30 1.59 11.95
CA PHE A 842 8.30 1.76 10.49
C PHE A 842 9.65 1.34 9.88
N PHE A 843 10.77 1.79 10.44
CA PHE A 843 12.09 1.45 9.90
C PHE A 843 12.62 0.10 10.36
N HIS A 844 12.29 -0.34 11.58
CA HIS A 844 12.94 -1.51 12.20
C HIS A 844 11.98 -2.65 12.57
N GLY A 845 10.68 -2.52 12.31
CA GLY A 845 9.70 -3.54 12.68
C GLY A 845 9.55 -3.72 14.20
N LEU A 846 9.37 -4.97 14.63
CA LEU A 846 9.25 -5.36 16.03
C LEU A 846 10.28 -6.42 16.39
N ARG A 847 10.85 -6.37 17.59
CA ARG A 847 11.60 -7.51 18.17
C ARG A 847 10.65 -8.51 18.84
N GLU A 848 11.10 -9.75 19.04
CA GLU A 848 10.34 -10.74 19.79
C GLU A 848 10.00 -10.24 21.20
N GLY A 849 8.74 -10.40 21.59
CA GLY A 849 8.19 -9.91 22.86
C GLY A 849 7.78 -8.43 22.86
N GLU A 850 8.17 -7.64 21.86
CA GLU A 850 7.81 -6.22 21.78
C GLU A 850 6.35 -6.02 21.40
N THR A 851 5.70 -5.06 22.06
CA THR A 851 4.33 -4.64 21.80
C THR A 851 4.32 -3.20 21.31
N SER A 852 3.57 -2.93 20.25
CA SER A 852 3.35 -1.59 19.71
C SER A 852 1.87 -1.32 19.49
N GLU A 853 1.46 -0.09 19.79
CA GLU A 853 0.17 0.45 19.41
C GLU A 853 0.27 1.11 18.04
N ILE A 854 -0.56 0.67 17.10
CA ILE A 854 -0.52 1.13 15.71
C ILE A 854 -1.90 1.64 15.31
N GLU A 855 -2.00 2.94 15.15
CA GLU A 855 -3.22 3.60 14.65
C GLU A 855 -3.31 3.43 13.14
N ILE A 856 -4.31 2.65 12.69
CA ILE A 856 -4.52 2.35 11.27
C ILE A 856 -5.48 3.34 10.60
N GLU A 857 -6.39 3.92 11.39
CA GLU A 857 -7.35 4.96 11.01
C GLU A 857 -7.72 5.75 12.27
N GLU A 858 -8.30 6.94 12.11
CA GLU A 858 -8.78 7.75 13.23
C GLU A 858 -9.74 6.93 14.11
N GLY A 859 -9.39 6.82 15.41
CA GLY A 859 -10.14 6.03 16.39
C GLY A 859 -9.99 4.51 16.28
N LYS A 860 -9.11 3.99 15.42
CA LYS A 860 -8.83 2.55 15.27
C LYS A 860 -7.35 2.24 15.51
N THR A 861 -7.08 1.66 16.66
CA THR A 861 -5.74 1.22 17.06
C THR A 861 -5.67 -0.31 17.11
N LEU A 862 -4.58 -0.87 16.59
CA LEU A 862 -4.21 -2.26 16.76
C LEU A 862 -3.05 -2.34 17.76
N ILE A 863 -3.22 -3.13 18.81
CA ILE A 863 -2.14 -3.51 19.72
C ILE A 863 -1.51 -4.76 19.13
N VAL A 864 -0.29 -4.63 18.61
CA VAL A 864 0.43 -5.71 17.91
C VAL A 864 1.65 -6.10 18.73
N LYS A 865 1.78 -7.38 19.06
CA LYS A 865 2.96 -7.94 19.71
C LYS A 865 3.56 -9.04 18.84
N LEU A 866 4.85 -9.01 18.57
CA LEU A 866 5.54 -10.13 17.93
C LEU A 866 5.86 -11.18 19.01
N LEU A 867 5.33 -12.39 18.87
CA LEU A 867 5.53 -13.49 19.83
C LEU A 867 6.73 -14.35 19.47
N GLU A 868 6.87 -14.72 18.18
CA GLU A 868 7.86 -15.72 17.74
C GLU A 868 8.23 -15.52 16.27
N ILE A 869 9.51 -15.68 15.96
CA ILE A 869 10.09 -15.78 14.62
C ILE A 869 10.47 -17.25 14.37
N GLY A 870 9.68 -17.91 13.54
CA GLY A 870 9.88 -19.30 13.16
C GLY A 870 11.13 -19.53 12.30
N LYS A 871 11.53 -20.80 12.23
CA LYS A 871 12.64 -21.27 11.38
C LYS A 871 12.29 -21.14 9.90
N LEU A 872 13.34 -21.07 9.06
CA LEU A 872 13.20 -21.08 7.61
C LEU A 872 12.65 -22.43 7.13
N HIS A 873 11.58 -22.40 6.35
CA HIS A 873 10.98 -23.57 5.72
C HIS A 873 10.46 -23.19 4.32
N ASN A 874 10.92 -23.89 3.28
CA ASN A 874 10.59 -23.59 1.87
C ASN A 874 10.80 -22.12 1.47
N GLY A 875 11.94 -21.54 1.88
CA GLY A 875 12.27 -20.13 1.58
C GLY A 875 11.46 -19.10 2.38
N LYS A 876 10.54 -19.52 3.27
CA LYS A 876 9.69 -18.64 4.07
C LYS A 876 9.94 -18.83 5.57
N ARG A 877 9.73 -17.77 6.35
CA ARG A 877 9.68 -17.81 7.81
C ARG A 877 8.26 -17.58 8.29
N SER A 878 7.83 -18.37 9.26
CA SER A 878 6.56 -18.12 9.96
C SER A 878 6.77 -17.09 11.06
N LEU A 879 5.88 -16.11 11.16
CA LEU A 879 5.88 -15.11 12.23
C LEU A 879 4.58 -15.22 13.00
N VAL A 880 4.69 -15.34 14.31
CA VAL A 880 3.54 -15.41 15.22
C VAL A 880 3.38 -14.05 15.90
N PHE A 881 2.23 -13.43 15.71
CA PHE A 881 1.83 -12.19 16.35
C PHE A 881 0.69 -12.41 17.34
N GLU A 882 0.53 -11.50 18.29
CA GLU A 882 -0.70 -11.27 19.02
C GLU A 882 -1.27 -9.91 18.61
N VAL A 883 -2.50 -9.87 18.12
CA VAL A 883 -3.20 -8.64 17.72
C VAL A 883 -4.48 -8.48 18.52
N ASN A 884 -4.56 -7.42 19.33
CA ASN A 884 -5.67 -7.16 20.25
C ASN A 884 -6.01 -8.41 21.10
N GLY A 885 -4.99 -9.06 21.66
CA GLY A 885 -5.11 -10.28 22.47
C GLY A 885 -5.33 -11.58 21.68
N ASN A 886 -5.19 -11.57 20.35
CA ASN A 886 -5.44 -12.74 19.51
C ASN A 886 -4.22 -13.19 18.73
N ARG A 887 -3.87 -14.47 18.82
CA ARG A 887 -2.77 -15.06 18.06
C ARG A 887 -3.05 -15.01 16.54
N ARG A 888 -2.02 -14.66 15.78
CA ARG A 888 -1.97 -14.64 14.32
C ARG A 888 -0.66 -15.27 13.88
N GLU A 889 -0.71 -15.97 12.77
CA GLU A 889 0.47 -16.54 12.13
C GLU A 889 0.49 -16.08 10.67
N ILE A 890 1.62 -15.58 10.21
CA ILE A 890 1.82 -15.20 8.80
C ILE A 890 3.14 -15.80 8.29
N GLN A 891 3.25 -15.98 6.98
CA GLN A 891 4.49 -16.43 6.36
C GLN A 891 5.09 -15.32 5.50
N ILE A 892 6.38 -15.04 5.69
CA ILE A 892 7.15 -14.05 4.94
C ILE A 892 8.27 -14.75 4.19
N LEU A 893 8.49 -14.37 2.93
CA LEU A 893 9.61 -14.87 2.13
C LEU A 893 10.92 -14.28 2.64
N ASP A 894 11.90 -15.13 2.97
CA ASP A 894 13.25 -14.73 3.35
C ASP A 894 14.09 -14.54 2.09
N LYS A 895 14.19 -13.30 1.60
CA LYS A 895 14.80 -12.98 0.30
C LYS A 895 16.29 -13.31 0.26
N ALA A 896 17.00 -13.10 1.37
CA ALA A 896 18.45 -13.34 1.45
C ALA A 896 18.80 -14.83 1.31
N ASN A 897 18.05 -15.70 2.01
CA ASN A 897 18.27 -17.14 1.91
C ASN A 897 17.59 -17.76 0.69
N ASN A 898 16.52 -17.15 0.15
CA ASN A 898 15.93 -17.60 -1.10
C ASN A 898 16.86 -17.34 -2.30
N LEU A 899 17.69 -16.28 -2.28
CA LEU A 899 18.74 -16.07 -3.28
C LEU A 899 19.86 -17.12 -3.20
N LYS A 900 20.20 -17.60 -2.00
CA LYS A 900 21.11 -18.75 -1.82
C LYS A 900 20.50 -20.05 -2.35
N ASN A 901 19.21 -20.27 -2.09
CA ASN A 901 18.50 -21.42 -2.65
C ASN A 901 18.30 -21.31 -4.17
N LEU A 902 18.17 -20.11 -4.73
CA LEU A 902 18.14 -19.89 -6.19
C LEU A 902 19.51 -20.15 -6.84
N GLN A 903 20.61 -19.86 -6.16
CA GLN A 903 21.95 -20.30 -6.60
C GLN A 903 22.12 -21.83 -6.53
N GLU A 904 21.40 -22.53 -5.64
CA GLU A 904 21.33 -24.00 -5.64
C GLU A 904 20.32 -24.56 -6.67
N GLU A 905 19.22 -23.85 -6.98
CA GLU A 905 18.25 -24.22 -8.02
C GLU A 905 18.75 -23.95 -9.45
N ASP A 906 19.74 -23.07 -9.66
CA ASP A 906 20.44 -22.88 -10.95
C ASP A 906 21.23 -24.12 -11.42
N HIS A 907 21.30 -25.19 -10.61
CA HIS A 907 21.80 -26.49 -11.02
C HIS A 907 20.75 -27.38 -11.71
N ILE A 908 19.50 -26.95 -11.87
CA ILE A 908 18.51 -27.68 -12.67
C ILE A 908 18.77 -27.41 -14.16
N ALA A 909 19.62 -28.25 -14.77
CA ALA A 909 19.86 -28.20 -16.21
C ALA A 909 18.54 -28.48 -16.97
N MET A 910 18.20 -27.62 -17.94
CA MET A 910 17.07 -27.83 -18.85
C MET A 910 17.59 -28.50 -20.13
N ALA A 911 16.79 -29.39 -20.72
CA ALA A 911 17.14 -29.99 -22.00
C ALA A 911 17.06 -28.96 -23.13
N ASP A 912 18.12 -28.84 -23.93
CA ASP A 912 18.09 -28.03 -25.14
C ASP A 912 17.11 -28.66 -26.16
N LYS A 913 16.14 -27.87 -26.64
CA LYS A 913 15.11 -28.35 -27.57
C LYS A 913 15.65 -28.65 -28.96
N GLU A 914 16.80 -28.08 -29.32
CA GLU A 914 17.47 -28.32 -30.61
C GLU A 914 18.39 -29.57 -30.56
N ASP A 915 18.82 -29.99 -29.36
CA ASP A 915 19.71 -31.15 -29.16
C ASP A 915 18.91 -32.42 -28.85
N LYS A 916 18.69 -33.25 -29.87
CA LYS A 916 17.95 -34.53 -29.75
C LYS A 916 18.61 -35.56 -28.84
N SER A 917 19.87 -35.36 -28.47
CA SER A 917 20.62 -36.22 -27.54
C SER A 917 20.29 -35.92 -26.07
N GLN A 918 19.61 -34.80 -25.79
CA GLN A 918 19.17 -34.38 -24.47
C GLN A 918 17.68 -34.65 -24.28
N ILE A 919 17.33 -35.45 -23.28
CA ILE A 919 15.94 -35.84 -23.01
C ILE A 919 15.46 -35.13 -21.76
N GLY A 920 14.48 -34.23 -21.95
CA GLY A 920 13.84 -33.50 -20.87
C GLY A 920 12.51 -34.12 -20.41
N ALA A 921 12.03 -33.70 -19.23
CA ALA A 921 10.72 -34.10 -18.71
C ALA A 921 9.58 -33.55 -19.59
N SER A 922 8.68 -34.42 -20.04
CA SER A 922 7.54 -34.03 -20.88
C SER A 922 6.38 -33.39 -20.10
N ILE A 923 6.27 -33.69 -18.81
CA ILE A 923 5.25 -33.18 -17.87
C ILE A 923 5.89 -32.95 -16.49
N PRO A 924 5.35 -32.07 -15.63
CA PRO A 924 5.84 -31.92 -14.28
C PRO A 924 5.32 -33.08 -13.41
N GLY A 925 6.19 -33.66 -12.57
CA GLY A 925 5.84 -34.83 -11.75
C GLY A 925 7.03 -35.39 -10.99
N ASN A 926 6.87 -36.54 -10.35
CA ASN A 926 7.97 -37.24 -9.67
C ASN A 926 8.52 -38.35 -10.57
N ILE A 927 9.84 -38.52 -10.65
CA ILE A 927 10.45 -39.69 -11.29
C ILE A 927 10.14 -40.93 -10.44
N SER A 928 9.17 -41.76 -10.82
CA SER A 928 8.84 -42.96 -10.04
C SER A 928 9.87 -44.05 -10.22
N LYS A 929 10.50 -44.14 -11.41
CA LYS A 929 11.50 -45.16 -11.71
C LYS A 929 12.44 -44.76 -12.84
N ILE A 930 13.72 -45.13 -12.73
CA ILE A 930 14.72 -45.00 -13.81
C ILE A 930 15.01 -46.41 -14.34
N LEU A 931 14.88 -46.61 -15.66
CA LEU A 931 14.88 -47.95 -16.27
C LEU A 931 16.23 -48.34 -16.91
N ILE A 932 17.19 -47.41 -16.95
CA ILE A 932 18.50 -47.57 -17.58
C ILE A 932 19.62 -47.06 -16.67
N LYS A 933 20.86 -47.43 -16.98
CA LYS A 933 22.07 -46.96 -16.28
C LYS A 933 22.99 -46.19 -17.22
N GLU A 934 23.84 -45.36 -16.65
CA GLU A 934 24.92 -44.71 -17.41
C GLU A 934 25.83 -45.78 -18.04
N GLY A 935 26.09 -45.63 -19.33
CA GLY A 935 26.84 -46.57 -20.14
C GLY A 935 25.99 -47.62 -20.89
N ASP A 936 24.69 -47.71 -20.65
CA ASP A 936 23.81 -48.63 -21.40
C ASP A 936 23.60 -48.15 -22.84
N THR A 937 23.43 -49.08 -23.78
CA THR A 937 23.04 -48.77 -25.16
C THR A 937 21.51 -48.78 -25.27
N VAL A 938 20.93 -47.70 -25.78
CA VAL A 938 19.48 -47.53 -25.97
C VAL A 938 19.16 -47.25 -27.43
N ASN A 939 18.05 -47.81 -27.93
CA ASN A 939 17.51 -47.51 -29.25
C ASN A 939 16.44 -46.43 -29.15
N LYS A 940 16.24 -45.69 -30.25
CA LYS A 940 15.11 -44.76 -30.38
C LYS A 940 13.78 -45.48 -30.08
N GLY A 941 13.03 -44.97 -29.11
CA GLY A 941 11.76 -45.52 -28.63
C GLY A 941 11.84 -46.36 -27.37
N ASP A 942 13.05 -46.72 -26.90
CA ASP A 942 13.23 -47.48 -25.66
C ASP A 942 12.80 -46.66 -24.44
N ARG A 943 12.19 -47.33 -23.45
CA ARG A 943 11.74 -46.68 -22.21
C ARG A 943 12.93 -46.45 -21.28
N ILE A 944 13.09 -45.23 -20.81
CA ILE A 944 14.27 -44.81 -20.04
C ILE A 944 13.94 -44.36 -18.61
N ALA A 945 12.75 -43.79 -18.37
CA ALA A 945 12.28 -43.40 -17.04
C ALA A 945 10.74 -43.35 -17.00
N VAL A 946 10.17 -43.32 -15.80
CA VAL A 946 8.73 -43.17 -15.57
C VAL A 946 8.48 -41.94 -14.69
N ILE A 947 7.57 -41.08 -15.12
CA ILE A 947 7.10 -39.92 -14.36
C ILE A 947 5.69 -40.17 -13.84
N GLU A 948 5.46 -39.95 -12.55
CA GLU A 948 4.15 -39.95 -11.92
C GLU A 948 3.64 -38.52 -11.72
N ALA A 949 2.47 -38.22 -12.27
CA ALA A 949 1.78 -36.95 -12.07
C ALA A 949 0.26 -37.20 -11.94
N MET A 950 -0.40 -36.59 -10.94
CA MET A 950 -1.84 -36.74 -10.72
C MET A 950 -2.33 -38.22 -10.64
N LYS A 951 -1.54 -39.11 -10.03
CA LYS A 951 -1.79 -40.56 -9.95
C LYS A 951 -1.79 -41.29 -11.31
N MET A 952 -1.20 -40.68 -12.34
CA MET A 952 -0.99 -41.27 -13.66
C MET A 952 0.51 -41.43 -13.91
N GLU A 953 0.92 -42.63 -14.33
CA GLU A 953 2.31 -42.92 -14.74
C GLU A 953 2.48 -42.69 -16.24
N THR A 954 3.52 -41.96 -16.62
CA THR A 954 3.89 -41.66 -18.01
C THR A 954 5.32 -42.11 -18.28
N ASN A 955 5.51 -42.93 -19.32
CA ASN A 955 6.84 -43.39 -19.72
C ASN A 955 7.57 -42.31 -20.53
N ILE A 956 8.83 -42.07 -20.20
CA ILE A 956 9.78 -41.30 -21.02
C ILE A 956 10.56 -42.28 -21.89
N VAL A 957 10.65 -41.96 -23.18
CA VAL A 957 11.31 -42.78 -24.20
C VAL A 957 12.50 -42.07 -24.82
N SER A 958 13.47 -42.85 -25.30
CA SER A 958 14.62 -42.32 -26.02
C SER A 958 14.24 -41.72 -27.38
N THR A 959 14.73 -40.52 -27.69
CA THR A 959 14.52 -39.83 -28.98
C THR A 959 15.54 -40.23 -30.06
N VAL A 960 16.66 -40.82 -29.66
CA VAL A 960 17.80 -41.22 -30.51
C VAL A 960 18.32 -42.61 -30.14
N THR A 961 19.11 -43.22 -31.02
CA THR A 961 19.86 -44.45 -30.70
C THR A 961 21.29 -44.05 -30.32
N GLY A 962 21.81 -44.57 -29.22
CA GLY A 962 23.15 -44.23 -28.73
C GLY A 962 23.45 -44.80 -27.35
N LYS A 963 24.54 -44.34 -26.73
CA LYS A 963 24.96 -44.76 -25.39
C LYS A 963 24.58 -43.71 -24.35
N VAL A 964 24.03 -44.14 -23.21
CA VAL A 964 23.63 -43.25 -22.12
C VAL A 964 24.89 -42.64 -21.51
N LYS A 965 25.09 -41.33 -21.71
CA LYS A 965 26.26 -40.61 -21.22
C LYS A 965 26.14 -40.23 -19.75
N LYS A 966 24.97 -39.71 -19.36
CA LYS A 966 24.73 -39.25 -18.00
C LYS A 966 23.24 -39.16 -17.67
N ILE A 967 22.88 -39.48 -16.43
CA ILE A 967 21.54 -39.32 -15.86
C ILE A 967 21.60 -38.18 -14.82
N PHE A 968 20.72 -37.20 -14.94
CA PHE A 968 20.75 -35.94 -14.17
C PHE A 968 19.76 -35.90 -13.01
N VAL A 969 18.89 -36.91 -12.88
CA VAL A 969 17.82 -36.99 -11.87
C VAL A 969 17.85 -38.33 -11.13
N LYS A 970 17.23 -38.38 -9.96
CA LYS A 970 17.11 -39.59 -9.12
C LYS A 970 15.66 -40.09 -9.02
N GLU A 971 15.47 -41.35 -8.63
CA GLU A 971 14.14 -41.86 -8.28
C GLU A 971 13.55 -41.07 -7.08
N ASN A 972 12.26 -40.80 -7.15
CA ASN A 972 11.47 -39.91 -6.28
C ASN A 972 11.82 -38.41 -6.35
N GLU A 973 12.67 -37.99 -7.29
CA GLU A 973 12.96 -36.57 -7.52
C GLU A 973 11.81 -35.89 -8.27
N GLN A 974 11.42 -34.70 -7.83
CA GLN A 974 10.40 -33.89 -8.48
C GLN A 974 11.01 -33.10 -9.65
N VAL A 975 10.44 -33.23 -10.85
CA VAL A 975 10.95 -32.59 -12.07
C VAL A 975 9.94 -31.60 -12.68
N LYS A 976 10.46 -30.51 -13.26
CA LYS A 976 9.68 -29.50 -14.01
C LYS A 976 9.65 -29.84 -15.50
N VAL A 977 8.65 -29.34 -16.25
CA VAL A 977 8.58 -29.52 -17.71
C VAL A 977 9.86 -28.98 -18.37
N GLY A 978 10.52 -29.80 -19.18
CA GLY A 978 11.76 -29.45 -19.89
C GLY A 978 13.05 -29.62 -19.09
N GLN A 979 12.99 -30.01 -17.81
CA GLN A 979 14.18 -30.34 -17.01
C GLN A 979 14.92 -31.53 -17.63
N LEU A 980 16.24 -31.43 -17.79
CA LEU A 980 17.10 -32.48 -18.37
C LEU A 980 17.11 -33.70 -17.45
N ILE A 981 16.72 -34.85 -17.99
CA ILE A 981 16.68 -36.12 -17.27
C ILE A 981 17.89 -36.95 -17.68
N ILE A 982 18.16 -37.10 -18.99
CA ILE A 982 19.22 -37.98 -19.52
C ILE A 982 19.90 -37.32 -20.73
N LYS A 983 21.21 -37.52 -20.85
CA LYS A 983 21.98 -37.21 -22.07
C LYS A 983 22.51 -38.49 -22.71
N ILE A 984 22.32 -38.62 -24.02
CA ILE A 984 22.78 -39.75 -24.84
C ILE A 984 23.94 -39.25 -25.72
N GLU A 985 24.90 -40.11 -26.01
CA GLU A 985 25.98 -39.89 -26.97
C GLU A 985 25.70 -40.80 -28.18
N GLU A 986 25.62 -40.22 -29.38
CA GLU A 986 25.34 -40.97 -30.62
C GLU A 986 26.45 -41.96 -30.98
#